data_AF-A0A813J3J2-F1
#
_entry.id   AF-A0A813J3J2-F1
#
_cell.length_a   1.000
_cell.length_b   1.000
_cell.length_c   1.000
_cell.angle_alpha   90.00
_cell.angle_beta   90.00
_cell.angle_gamma   90.00
#
_symmetry.space_group_name_H-M   'P 1'
#
loop_
_entity.id
_entity.type
_entity.pdbx_description
1 polymer ?
#
loop_
_entity_poly.entity_id
_entity_poly.type
_entity_poly.pdbx_seq_one_letter_code
_entity_poly.pdbx_strand_id
1 'polypeptide(L)'
;VTEFEPLEIRDLGQLQQGLFEEAPNELASYDQDISRLLVALGPLTWESMGYNAHSRTSSLLWASCSEPERKAEVAQELSDDLEDGVLEHHLQFLDRRRLGFLYLVDGSSEGELWLHLGERQQAPLVLPGAGDGRLLVFRCDLMNFEYRPRSSRCLVLLAWALDFPRPDQTDEVSDQPWHMDELLGLRSRRGPSVPRNECGRVLGMSCFTGGGADSLTSSECLYLQGCDAHTRVPFARFDTDVYFSKDGEVDHVPWANSYHCHGALAPDEEVLSFDAKFFGISDAEASIMPPNQRKTLEVAYDCLRRGGHTKKTLRGSNILVHMGDCGSEWWSLICPRMLGSQWTDDKNVDWNAARSFSVTASRLSHVLGLTGPTWLLDTACSAGLTAVCTAMFSLKGTMPAERSQWSSSLEQRPGCLAGGVNVISDPGVYIANSAMHMLSPKGRCFTFDGSGDGYARGEGCSIAYIVMSNRDRDIELQEGSIVGSAVNQDGRSASMTAPNGPAQQMCVKAALREANLRPSDITASECHGTGTALGDPIEIGSLRAVQETDGQEGAVLLCTSSKSNIGHLEANAGVAGLFKCIIMSKYAVALPNCHLRALNPHLAVDGWPAQFEGEVVDYAADSGIVGVSSFGVSGTNAHAEVWSATSAHGNRGRGSTCA
;
A
#
# COMPACT_ATOMS: atom_id res chain seq x y z
N VAL A 1 -4.26 44.17 -5.37
CA VAL A 1 -4.51 44.63 -3.98
C VAL A 1 -5.75 43.94 -3.48
N THR A 2 -5.58 42.86 -2.72
CA THR A 2 -6.52 42.41 -1.68
C THR A 2 -5.65 41.68 -0.65
N GLU A 3 -5.61 42.27 0.53
CA GLU A 3 -4.76 41.94 1.68
C GLU A 3 -5.15 40.58 2.28
N PHE A 4 -4.15 39.78 2.65
CA PHE A 4 -4.32 38.58 3.45
C PHE A 4 -4.29 38.97 4.94
N GLU A 5 -5.39 38.78 5.67
CA GLU A 5 -5.40 38.91 7.13
C GLU A 5 -5.07 37.57 7.80
N PRO A 6 -4.06 37.48 8.69
CA PRO A 6 -3.56 36.21 9.24
C PRO A 6 -4.44 35.55 10.32
N LEU A 7 -5.67 36.02 10.57
CA LEU A 7 -6.47 35.63 11.75
C LEU A 7 -7.93 35.25 11.44
N GLU A 8 -8.29 34.99 10.19
CA GLU A 8 -9.62 34.49 9.86
C GLU A 8 -9.74 32.99 10.18
N ILE A 9 -10.43 32.64 11.27
CA ILE A 9 -10.81 31.25 11.57
C ILE A 9 -11.94 30.86 10.61
N ARG A 10 -11.62 30.00 9.63
CA ARG A 10 -12.62 29.40 8.74
C ARG A 10 -13.04 28.01 9.20
N ASP A 11 -14.31 27.71 8.99
CA ASP A 11 -14.95 26.42 9.20
C ASP A 11 -14.27 25.34 8.32
N LEU A 12 -14.00 24.17 8.88
CA LEU A 12 -13.37 23.03 8.19
C LEU A 12 -14.17 22.59 6.95
N GLY A 13 -15.49 22.82 6.94
CA GLY A 13 -16.33 22.60 5.75
C GLY A 13 -15.99 23.52 4.56
N GLN A 14 -15.40 24.69 4.80
CA GLN A 14 -14.97 25.61 3.73
C GLN A 14 -13.56 25.30 3.21
N LEU A 15 -12.72 24.58 3.98
CA LEU A 15 -11.45 24.04 3.50
C LEU A 15 -11.66 22.79 2.63
N GLN A 16 -12.68 21.98 2.93
CA GLN A 16 -13.07 20.82 2.11
C GLN A 16 -13.63 21.20 0.73
N GLN A 17 -14.28 22.36 0.58
CA GLN A 17 -14.74 22.84 -0.72
C GLN A 17 -13.61 23.35 -1.63
N GLY A 18 -12.44 23.70 -1.10
CA GLY A 18 -11.37 24.32 -1.88
C GLY A 18 -10.47 23.36 -2.68
N LEU A 19 -10.42 22.08 -2.32
CA LEU A 19 -9.52 21.11 -2.96
C LEU A 19 -10.22 20.19 -3.98
N PHE A 20 -11.50 19.88 -3.79
CA PHE A 20 -12.28 19.05 -4.71
C PHE A 20 -13.76 19.49 -4.74
N GLU A 21 -14.01 20.68 -5.28
CA GLU A 21 -15.33 20.98 -5.86
C GLU A 21 -15.62 19.98 -7.00
N GLU A 22 -16.89 19.59 -7.17
CA GLU A 22 -17.37 19.06 -8.46
C GLU A 22 -16.84 20.02 -9.53
N ALA A 23 -16.00 19.51 -10.43
CA ALA A 23 -15.32 20.35 -11.39
C ALA A 23 -16.37 21.24 -12.07
N PRO A 24 -16.29 22.59 -11.92
CA PRO A 24 -17.36 23.48 -12.36
C PRO A 24 -17.60 23.42 -13.87
N ASN A 25 -16.67 22.81 -14.59
CA ASN A 25 -16.74 22.48 -16.00
C ASN A 25 -15.72 21.37 -16.32
N GLU A 26 -15.80 20.82 -17.53
CA GLU A 26 -14.90 19.77 -18.02
C GLU A 26 -13.42 20.16 -17.97
N LEU A 27 -13.08 21.44 -18.17
CA LEU A 27 -11.70 21.92 -18.14
C LEU A 27 -11.07 21.77 -16.74
N ALA A 28 -11.84 22.09 -15.69
CA ALA A 28 -11.42 21.89 -14.31
C ALA A 28 -11.28 20.39 -13.97
N SER A 29 -12.10 19.52 -14.58
CA SER A 29 -11.96 18.07 -14.43
C SER A 29 -10.64 17.58 -15.00
N TYR A 30 -10.25 18.06 -16.18
CA TYR A 30 -8.96 17.71 -16.80
C TYR A 30 -7.76 18.21 -16.00
N ASP A 31 -7.83 19.41 -15.41
CA ASP A 31 -6.77 19.93 -14.54
C ASP A 31 -6.65 19.14 -13.22
N GLN A 32 -7.79 18.70 -12.66
CA GLN A 32 -7.81 17.79 -11.51
C GLN A 32 -7.18 16.42 -11.84
N ASP A 33 -7.45 15.86 -13.02
CA ASP A 33 -6.86 14.58 -13.44
C ASP A 33 -5.34 14.65 -13.61
N ILE A 34 -4.82 15.76 -14.16
CA ILE A 34 -3.36 16.01 -14.20
C ILE A 34 -2.78 16.12 -12.79
N SER A 35 -3.51 16.75 -11.85
CA SER A 35 -3.08 16.86 -10.45
C SER A 35 -2.99 15.50 -9.78
N ARG A 36 -4.01 14.65 -9.96
CA ARG A 36 -4.03 13.28 -9.43
C ARG A 36 -2.86 12.46 -9.97
N LEU A 37 -2.57 12.60 -11.27
CA LEU A 37 -1.42 11.92 -11.89
C LEU A 37 -0.08 12.42 -11.33
N LEU A 38 0.07 13.71 -11.04
CA LEU A 38 1.29 14.21 -10.41
C LEU A 38 1.47 13.64 -9.01
N VAL A 39 0.41 13.59 -8.20
CA VAL A 39 0.42 12.97 -6.88
C VAL A 39 0.76 11.48 -6.99
N ALA A 40 0.25 10.79 -8.02
CA ALA A 40 0.58 9.40 -8.34
C ALA A 40 2.07 9.20 -8.64
N LEU A 41 2.62 10.05 -9.51
CA LEU A 41 3.98 9.94 -10.00
C LEU A 41 5.01 10.43 -8.99
N GLY A 42 4.64 11.34 -8.09
CA GLY A 42 5.53 12.01 -7.15
C GLY A 42 6.50 11.06 -6.44
N PRO A 43 5.99 10.02 -5.74
CA PRO A 43 6.82 9.03 -5.05
C PRO A 43 7.79 8.25 -5.97
N LEU A 44 7.42 8.07 -7.24
CA LEU A 44 8.21 7.31 -8.23
C LEU A 44 9.31 8.12 -8.88
N THR A 45 9.19 9.45 -8.88
CA THR A 45 10.06 10.33 -9.68
C THR A 45 11.54 10.19 -9.33
N TRP A 46 11.91 10.02 -8.05
CA TRP A 46 13.32 9.92 -7.69
C TRP A 46 13.94 8.61 -8.15
N GLU A 47 13.37 7.48 -7.74
CA GLU A 47 13.93 6.16 -8.05
C GLU A 47 13.86 5.82 -9.55
N SER A 48 12.81 6.28 -10.25
CA SER A 48 12.59 5.94 -11.66
C SER A 48 13.14 7.00 -12.63
N MET A 49 13.19 8.28 -12.21
CA MET A 49 13.46 9.41 -13.12
C MET A 49 14.59 10.33 -12.66
N GLY A 50 15.08 10.19 -11.42
CA GLY A 50 16.25 10.93 -10.90
C GLY A 50 15.98 12.36 -10.43
N TYR A 51 14.73 12.71 -10.11
CA TYR A 51 14.36 14.01 -9.52
C TYR A 51 13.16 13.85 -8.58
N ASN A 52 12.86 14.82 -7.70
CA ASN A 52 11.63 14.76 -6.88
C ASN A 52 10.59 15.72 -7.44
N ALA A 53 9.41 15.22 -7.84
CA ALA A 53 8.31 16.11 -8.19
C ALA A 53 7.81 16.84 -6.94
N HIS A 54 8.03 18.15 -6.91
CA HIS A 54 7.70 19.02 -5.80
C HIS A 54 6.36 19.73 -6.02
N SER A 55 6.13 20.23 -7.23
CA SER A 55 4.94 21.02 -7.57
C SER A 55 4.59 20.87 -9.04
N ARG A 56 3.43 21.39 -9.45
CA ARG A 56 3.12 21.62 -10.86
C ARG A 56 2.82 23.07 -11.13
N THR A 57 2.92 23.45 -12.38
CA THR A 57 2.31 24.70 -12.86
C THR A 57 0.79 24.57 -12.91
N SER A 58 0.10 25.62 -12.45
CA SER A 58 -1.36 25.77 -12.55
C SER A 58 -1.76 26.64 -13.75
N SER A 59 -1.03 26.54 -14.87
CA SER A 59 -1.17 27.45 -16.01
C SER A 59 -1.92 26.78 -17.15
N LEU A 60 -3.22 27.05 -17.27
CA LEU A 60 -4.00 26.69 -18.45
C LEU A 60 -3.64 27.65 -19.59
N LEU A 61 -2.74 27.23 -20.48
CA LEU A 61 -2.44 27.97 -21.71
C LEU A 61 -3.56 27.74 -22.73
N TRP A 62 -4.36 28.77 -22.99
CA TRP A 62 -5.39 28.78 -24.03
C TRP A 62 -4.84 29.51 -25.25
N ALA A 63 -4.45 28.78 -26.29
CA ALA A 63 -4.05 29.36 -27.57
C ALA A 63 -5.00 28.88 -28.66
N SER A 64 -5.75 29.81 -29.28
CA SER A 64 -6.54 29.51 -30.47
C SER A 64 -5.62 29.38 -31.68
N CYS A 65 -5.53 28.20 -32.27
CA CYS A 65 -4.77 27.97 -33.52
C CYS A 65 -5.51 28.48 -34.78
N SER A 66 -6.71 29.06 -34.64
CA SER A 66 -7.55 29.49 -35.78
C SER A 66 -7.30 30.91 -36.26
N GLU A 67 -6.54 31.74 -35.53
CA GLU A 67 -6.29 33.13 -35.92
C GLU A 67 -4.83 33.31 -36.37
N PRO A 68 -4.54 33.37 -37.69
CA PRO A 68 -3.21 33.73 -38.17
C PRO A 68 -2.82 35.19 -37.87
N GLU A 69 -3.75 35.99 -37.33
CA GLU A 69 -3.60 37.44 -37.10
C GLU A 69 -3.58 37.89 -35.63
N ARG A 70 -3.75 36.98 -34.65
CA ARG A 70 -2.99 37.22 -33.42
C ARG A 70 -1.55 36.94 -33.82
N LYS A 71 -0.87 38.02 -34.26
CA LYS A 71 0.54 38.17 -33.93
C LYS A 71 0.65 37.54 -32.56
N ALA A 72 1.47 36.50 -32.41
CA ALA A 72 2.08 36.25 -31.13
C ALA A 72 2.31 37.65 -30.57
N GLU A 73 1.74 37.98 -29.41
CA GLU A 73 2.36 39.05 -28.65
C GLU A 73 3.80 38.59 -28.62
N VAL A 74 4.59 39.16 -29.53
CA VAL A 74 5.99 38.86 -29.71
C VAL A 74 6.43 39.06 -28.30
N ALA A 75 6.83 37.97 -27.63
CA ALA A 75 7.36 38.04 -26.28
C ALA A 75 8.20 39.30 -26.31
N GLN A 76 7.73 40.35 -25.60
CA GLN A 76 8.27 41.69 -25.81
C GLN A 76 9.77 41.49 -25.83
N GLU A 77 10.46 41.94 -26.90
CA GLU A 77 11.92 41.87 -26.91
C GLU A 77 12.35 42.34 -25.55
N LEU A 78 12.93 41.42 -24.76
CA LEU A 78 13.18 41.60 -23.34
C LEU A 78 13.88 42.94 -23.22
N SER A 79 13.16 43.98 -22.79
CA SER A 79 13.74 45.30 -22.70
C SER A 79 14.84 45.22 -21.64
N ASP A 80 15.93 45.96 -21.83
CA ASP A 80 17.01 46.04 -20.83
C ASP A 80 16.50 46.48 -19.43
N ASP A 81 15.26 46.96 -19.34
CA ASP A 81 14.52 47.31 -18.13
C ASP A 81 13.59 46.18 -17.61
N LEU A 82 14.05 44.93 -17.57
CA LEU A 82 13.34 43.91 -16.77
C LEU A 82 13.41 44.29 -15.30
N GLU A 83 12.27 44.33 -14.60
CA GLU A 83 12.26 44.39 -13.14
C GLU A 83 13.17 43.28 -12.60
N ASP A 84 14.17 43.65 -11.79
CA ASP A 84 15.09 42.73 -11.13
C ASP A 84 14.28 41.60 -10.48
N GLY A 85 14.41 40.37 -11.01
CA GLY A 85 13.71 39.18 -10.53
C GLY A 85 12.83 38.46 -11.56
N VAL A 86 12.27 39.13 -12.58
CA VAL A 86 11.38 38.45 -13.55
C VAL A 86 12.13 37.44 -14.43
N LEU A 87 13.31 37.84 -14.94
CA LEU A 87 14.17 36.96 -15.72
C LEU A 87 14.68 35.78 -14.88
N GLU A 88 15.06 36.06 -13.63
CA GLU A 88 15.55 35.06 -12.70
C GLU A 88 14.46 34.04 -12.35
N HIS A 89 13.24 34.49 -12.06
CA HIS A 89 12.08 33.62 -11.83
C HIS A 89 11.76 32.76 -13.05
N HIS A 90 11.87 33.31 -14.26
CA HIS A 90 11.67 32.55 -15.49
C HIS A 90 12.75 31.48 -15.68
N LEU A 91 14.02 31.83 -15.50
CA LEU A 91 15.13 30.88 -15.60
C LEU A 91 15.03 29.77 -14.53
N GLN A 92 14.65 30.13 -13.31
CA GLN A 92 14.37 29.18 -12.23
C GLN A 92 13.21 28.23 -12.57
N PHE A 93 12.14 28.75 -13.17
CA PHE A 93 11.06 27.91 -13.68
C PHE A 93 11.57 26.93 -14.73
N LEU A 94 12.32 27.40 -15.73
CA LEU A 94 12.87 26.55 -16.79
C LEU A 94 13.78 25.45 -16.22
N ASP A 95 14.66 25.78 -15.28
CA ASP A 95 15.60 24.83 -14.63
C ASP A 95 14.87 23.81 -13.76
N ARG A 96 13.67 24.11 -13.28
CA ARG A 96 12.88 23.21 -12.42
C ARG A 96 11.96 22.28 -13.19
N ARG A 97 11.66 22.54 -14.47
CA ARG A 97 10.79 21.64 -15.24
C ARG A 97 11.43 20.26 -15.41
N ARG A 98 10.64 19.21 -15.22
CA ARG A 98 11.09 17.82 -15.36
C ARG A 98 10.18 17.02 -16.27
N LEU A 99 8.87 16.97 -15.99
CA LEU A 99 7.88 16.39 -16.91
C LEU A 99 7.01 17.45 -17.55
N GLY A 100 6.65 17.22 -18.81
CA GLY A 100 5.57 17.91 -19.50
C GLY A 100 4.36 16.98 -19.62
N PHE A 101 3.19 17.52 -19.32
CA PHE A 101 1.88 16.89 -19.46
C PHE A 101 1.11 17.63 -20.56
N LEU A 102 0.84 16.96 -21.67
CA LEU A 102 0.10 17.50 -22.79
C LEU A 102 -1.23 16.74 -22.94
N TYR A 103 -2.32 17.35 -22.52
CA TYR A 103 -3.67 16.76 -22.58
C TYR A 103 -4.42 17.27 -23.81
N LEU A 104 -4.79 16.37 -24.70
CA LEU A 104 -5.46 16.70 -25.96
C LEU A 104 -6.99 16.63 -25.78
N VAL A 105 -7.64 17.78 -25.58
CA VAL A 105 -9.07 17.87 -25.20
C VAL A 105 -9.99 17.73 -26.42
N ASP A 106 -9.75 18.49 -27.49
CA ASP A 106 -10.61 18.50 -28.69
C ASP A 106 -9.80 18.91 -29.94
N GLY A 107 -10.00 18.20 -31.07
CA GLY A 107 -9.43 18.56 -32.38
C GLY A 107 -8.03 18.04 -32.69
N SER A 108 -7.58 16.97 -32.04
CA SER A 108 -6.17 16.53 -32.04
C SER A 108 -5.87 15.23 -32.77
N SER A 109 -6.91 14.52 -33.24
CA SER A 109 -6.79 13.23 -33.96
C SER A 109 -5.93 13.29 -35.23
N GLU A 110 -5.54 14.49 -35.69
CA GLU A 110 -4.67 14.70 -36.86
C GLU A 110 -3.43 15.59 -36.61
N GLY A 111 -3.14 16.02 -35.37
CA GLY A 111 -1.94 16.83 -35.07
C GLY A 111 -0.63 16.04 -35.10
N GLU A 112 0.53 16.70 -34.97
CA GLU A 112 1.84 16.04 -34.81
C GLU A 112 2.59 16.61 -33.62
N LEU A 113 3.05 15.74 -32.70
CA LEU A 113 3.98 16.13 -31.63
C LEU A 113 5.41 15.79 -32.05
N TRP A 114 6.25 16.81 -32.09
CA TRP A 114 7.65 16.71 -32.46
C TRP A 114 8.50 16.78 -31.19
N LEU A 115 9.26 15.73 -30.89
CA LEU A 115 10.16 15.67 -29.75
C LEU A 115 11.62 15.82 -30.22
N HIS A 116 12.32 16.81 -29.68
CA HIS A 116 13.69 17.19 -30.01
C HIS A 116 14.63 16.78 -28.88
N LEU A 117 15.47 15.77 -29.13
CA LEU A 117 16.40 15.22 -28.14
C LEU A 117 17.71 16.03 -28.08
N GLY A 118 17.78 17.01 -27.18
CA GLY A 118 19.00 17.76 -26.84
C GLY A 118 19.70 18.52 -27.99
N GLU A 119 20.88 19.07 -27.71
CA GLU A 119 21.69 19.87 -28.67
C GLU A 119 22.33 19.06 -29.82
N ARG A 120 22.15 17.74 -29.86
CA ARG A 120 22.68 16.91 -30.95
C ARG A 120 21.72 17.01 -32.14
N GLN A 121 22.24 17.38 -33.33
CA GLN A 121 21.49 17.38 -34.60
C GLN A 121 20.99 15.97 -34.96
N GLN A 122 19.90 15.54 -34.33
CA GLN A 122 19.14 14.34 -34.66
C GLN A 122 17.79 14.75 -35.23
N ALA A 123 17.24 13.92 -36.13
CA ALA A 123 15.89 14.12 -36.63
C ALA A 123 14.87 14.02 -35.47
N PRO A 124 13.88 14.91 -35.40
CA PRO A 124 12.89 14.89 -34.34
C PRO A 124 12.04 13.62 -34.39
N LEU A 125 11.67 13.09 -33.23
CA LEU A 125 10.70 12.01 -33.13
C LEU A 125 9.30 12.60 -33.34
N VAL A 126 8.64 12.24 -34.44
CA VAL A 126 7.29 12.70 -34.76
C VAL A 126 6.29 11.64 -34.28
N LEU A 127 5.47 12.01 -33.30
CA LEU A 127 4.35 11.21 -32.83
C LEU A 127 3.07 11.73 -33.49
N PRO A 128 2.31 10.87 -34.21
CA PRO A 128 1.00 11.27 -34.70
C PRO A 128 0.09 11.61 -33.51
N GLY A 129 -0.74 12.62 -33.69
CA GLY A 129 -1.68 13.13 -32.69
C GLY A 129 -2.52 11.99 -32.14
N ALA A 130 -2.51 11.84 -30.82
CA ALA A 130 -2.92 10.59 -30.18
C ALA A 130 -4.45 10.39 -30.11
N GLY A 131 -5.24 11.18 -30.84
CA GLY A 131 -6.69 11.21 -30.70
C GLY A 131 -7.14 11.99 -29.46
N ASP A 132 -8.40 12.39 -29.46
CA ASP A 132 -8.97 13.20 -28.38
C ASP A 132 -9.09 12.40 -27.07
N GLY A 133 -8.97 13.10 -25.93
CA GLY A 133 -9.02 12.50 -24.59
C GLY A 133 -7.75 11.79 -24.15
N ARG A 134 -6.60 12.08 -24.78
CA ARG A 134 -5.31 11.47 -24.42
C ARG A 134 -4.37 12.44 -23.72
N LEU A 135 -3.68 11.91 -22.71
CA LEU A 135 -2.62 12.59 -21.99
C LEU A 135 -1.26 12.03 -22.44
N LEU A 136 -0.40 12.92 -22.94
CA LEU A 136 0.99 12.61 -23.25
C LEU A 136 1.88 13.12 -22.12
N VAL A 137 2.77 12.27 -21.62
CA VAL A 137 3.73 12.60 -20.55
C VAL A 137 5.13 12.34 -21.05
N PHE A 138 6.01 13.34 -20.94
CA PHE A 138 7.39 13.24 -21.45
C PHE A 138 8.39 14.04 -20.60
N ARG A 139 9.66 13.64 -20.66
CA ARG A 139 10.78 14.26 -19.91
C ARG A 139 11.26 15.55 -20.57
N CYS A 140 10.58 16.66 -20.29
CA CYS A 140 10.84 17.97 -20.89
C CYS A 140 12.18 18.61 -20.44
N ASP A 141 12.85 18.04 -19.45
CA ASP A 141 14.24 18.36 -19.09
C ASP A 141 15.28 17.67 -20.00
N LEU A 142 14.91 16.56 -20.65
CA LEU A 142 15.77 15.82 -21.57
C LEU A 142 15.48 16.12 -23.04
N MET A 143 14.29 16.64 -23.35
CA MET A 143 13.85 16.91 -24.71
C MET A 143 12.98 18.17 -24.80
N ASN A 144 13.19 18.94 -25.85
CA ASN A 144 12.26 20.00 -26.24
C ASN A 144 11.11 19.38 -27.04
N PHE A 145 9.97 20.07 -27.12
CA PHE A 145 8.83 19.61 -27.91
C PHE A 145 8.17 20.75 -28.68
N GLU A 146 7.58 20.40 -29.82
CA GLU A 146 6.76 21.28 -30.63
C GLU A 146 5.48 20.51 -30.99
N TYR A 147 4.30 21.10 -30.73
CA TYR A 147 3.03 20.53 -31.14
C TYR A 147 2.48 21.30 -32.35
N ARG A 148 2.26 20.60 -33.46
CA ARG A 148 1.71 21.16 -34.71
C ARG A 148 0.29 20.64 -34.94
N PRO A 149 -0.74 21.43 -34.62
CA PRO A 149 -2.11 21.07 -34.95
C PRO A 149 -2.35 21.15 -36.46
N ARG A 150 -3.08 20.18 -37.03
CA ARG A 150 -3.53 20.23 -38.44
C ARG A 150 -4.92 20.85 -38.61
N SER A 151 -5.71 20.90 -37.54
CA SER A 151 -7.02 21.57 -37.48
C SER A 151 -6.87 22.99 -36.96
N SER A 152 -7.68 23.92 -37.48
CA SER A 152 -7.79 25.28 -36.94
C SER A 152 -8.51 25.32 -35.57
N ARG A 153 -9.28 24.28 -35.22
CA ARG A 153 -9.88 24.11 -33.90
C ARG A 153 -9.13 23.02 -33.16
N CYS A 154 -8.33 23.40 -32.18
CA CYS A 154 -7.59 22.49 -31.31
C CYS A 154 -7.55 23.07 -29.90
N LEU A 155 -7.87 22.24 -28.90
CA LEU A 155 -7.75 22.57 -27.48
C LEU A 155 -6.79 21.59 -26.82
N VAL A 156 -5.70 22.12 -26.26
CA VAL A 156 -4.67 21.35 -25.59
C VAL A 156 -4.35 21.99 -24.25
N LEU A 157 -4.25 21.18 -23.20
CA LEU A 157 -3.77 21.62 -21.89
C LEU A 157 -2.32 21.21 -21.71
N LEU A 158 -1.52 22.15 -21.22
CA LEU A 158 -0.11 21.92 -20.94
C LEU A 158 0.17 22.23 -19.48
N ALA A 159 0.76 21.27 -18.78
CA ALA A 159 1.26 21.47 -17.42
C ALA A 159 2.67 20.87 -17.29
N TRP A 160 3.41 21.27 -16.27
CA TRP A 160 4.72 20.71 -15.97
C TRP A 160 4.81 20.20 -14.54
N ALA A 161 5.50 19.07 -14.34
CA ALA A 161 6.03 18.70 -13.03
C ALA A 161 7.34 19.46 -12.80
N LEU A 162 7.44 20.11 -11.65
CA LEU A 162 8.58 20.90 -11.25
C LEU A 162 9.35 20.21 -10.11
N ASP A 163 10.67 20.31 -10.17
CA ASP A 163 11.60 19.94 -9.12
C ASP A 163 11.64 21.00 -8.00
N PHE A 164 12.30 20.66 -6.90
CA PHE A 164 12.54 21.59 -5.80
C PHE A 164 13.35 22.81 -6.26
N PRO A 165 13.07 24.01 -5.71
CA PRO A 165 13.96 25.16 -5.87
C PRO A 165 15.33 24.88 -5.23
N ARG A 166 16.41 25.45 -5.80
CA ARG A 166 17.78 25.21 -5.29
C ARG A 166 18.08 26.07 -4.04
N PRO A 167 18.84 25.55 -3.05
CA PRO A 167 19.03 26.23 -1.76
C PRO A 167 20.00 27.41 -1.74
N ASP A 168 20.80 27.63 -2.78
CA ASP A 168 21.85 28.65 -2.83
C ASP A 168 21.33 30.08 -3.11
N GLN A 169 20.01 30.25 -3.19
CA GLN A 169 19.39 31.50 -3.65
C GLN A 169 18.13 31.90 -2.86
N THR A 170 18.03 31.55 -1.58
CA THR A 170 17.04 32.14 -0.66
C THR A 170 17.75 33.08 0.30
N ASP A 171 17.53 34.39 0.15
CA ASP A 171 18.06 35.40 1.07
C ASP A 171 17.57 35.15 2.51
N GLU A 172 18.51 35.27 3.45
CA GLU A 172 18.40 35.05 4.90
C GLU A 172 18.29 33.58 5.37
N VAL A 173 19.44 32.90 5.37
CA VAL A 173 19.65 31.62 6.06
C VAL A 173 19.89 31.86 7.55
N SER A 174 18.99 31.35 8.39
CA SER A 174 19.23 31.13 9.81
C SER A 174 20.21 29.96 10.00
N ASP A 175 21.17 30.10 10.91
CA ASP A 175 22.34 29.22 11.16
C ASP A 175 22.00 27.82 11.77
N GLN A 176 20.86 27.21 11.41
CA GLN A 176 20.47 25.86 11.85
C GLN A 176 19.98 25.04 10.63
N PRO A 177 20.73 24.01 10.17
CA PRO A 177 20.52 23.40 8.84
C PRO A 177 19.39 22.34 8.77
N TRP A 178 18.37 22.39 9.63
CA TRP A 178 17.40 21.29 9.77
C TRP A 178 15.91 21.65 9.71
N HIS A 179 15.51 22.84 9.28
CA HIS A 179 14.10 23.17 9.16
C HIS A 179 13.76 23.90 7.86
N MET A 180 13.40 23.13 6.83
CA MET A 180 12.81 23.66 5.60
C MET A 180 11.34 24.04 5.78
N ASP A 181 10.65 23.36 6.71
CA ASP A 181 9.23 23.58 7.02
C ASP A 181 9.01 24.88 7.83
N GLU A 182 10.00 25.24 8.67
CA GLU A 182 10.00 26.47 9.47
C GLU A 182 10.34 27.71 8.61
N LEU A 183 11.04 27.49 7.48
CA LEU A 183 11.39 28.49 6.46
C LEU A 183 10.19 28.87 5.57
N LEU A 184 9.19 27.98 5.45
CA LEU A 184 8.01 28.13 4.58
C LEU A 184 6.72 28.52 5.32
N GLY A 185 6.75 28.65 6.65
CA GLY A 185 5.56 29.00 7.45
C GLY A 185 4.46 27.93 7.47
N LEU A 186 4.67 26.78 6.83
CA LEU A 186 3.81 25.61 6.88
C LEU A 186 4.16 24.84 8.16
N ARG A 187 3.44 25.12 9.26
CA ARG A 187 3.57 24.32 10.47
C ARG A 187 3.01 22.91 10.21
N SER A 188 3.81 21.99 9.66
CA SER A 188 3.56 20.57 9.95
C SER A 188 3.68 20.44 11.47
N ARG A 189 2.65 19.92 12.13
CA ARG A 189 2.81 19.57 13.55
C ARG A 189 3.89 18.49 13.59
N ARG A 190 4.86 18.59 14.51
CA ARG A 190 5.77 17.47 14.76
C ARG A 190 4.91 16.28 15.19
N GLY A 191 4.95 15.22 14.38
CA GLY A 191 4.31 13.96 14.69
C GLY A 191 5.06 13.21 15.80
N PRO A 192 4.64 11.98 16.09
CA PRO A 192 5.26 11.17 17.13
C PRO A 192 6.74 10.94 16.84
N SER A 193 7.57 11.24 17.84
CA SER A 193 9.02 11.09 17.76
C SER A 193 9.45 9.65 17.45
N VAL A 194 10.58 9.51 16.76
CA VAL A 194 11.22 8.22 16.47
C VAL A 194 11.32 7.36 17.74
N PRO A 195 10.74 6.14 17.77
CA PRO A 195 10.90 5.23 18.89
C PRO A 195 12.39 4.89 19.05
N ARG A 196 13.05 5.41 20.09
CA ARG A 196 14.47 5.11 20.39
C ARG A 196 14.66 3.92 21.31
N ASN A 197 13.58 3.46 21.94
CA ASN A 197 13.60 2.26 22.74
C ASN A 197 13.73 1.01 21.87
N GLU A 198 14.08 -0.10 22.50
CA GLU A 198 14.14 -1.38 21.83
C GLU A 198 12.73 -1.84 21.45
N CYS A 199 12.47 -1.96 20.14
CA CYS A 199 11.20 -2.42 19.57
C CYS A 199 11.47 -3.23 18.29
N GLY A 200 10.40 -3.77 17.70
CA GLY A 200 10.50 -4.60 16.51
C GLY A 200 10.73 -3.74 15.28
N ARG A 201 11.98 -3.71 14.80
CA ARG A 201 12.37 -3.04 13.56
C ARG A 201 12.10 -3.96 12.39
N VAL A 202 11.34 -3.47 11.42
CA VAL A 202 11.11 -4.16 10.16
C VAL A 202 12.23 -3.76 9.21
N LEU A 203 13.23 -4.63 9.03
CA LEU A 203 14.41 -4.36 8.20
C LEU A 203 14.26 -4.83 6.75
N GLY A 204 13.23 -5.61 6.47
CA GLY A 204 12.90 -6.04 5.11
C GLY A 204 11.41 -6.34 5.02
N MET A 205 10.83 -5.99 3.88
CA MET A 205 9.45 -6.31 3.53
C MET A 205 9.41 -6.75 2.08
N SER A 206 8.63 -7.77 1.78
CA SER A 206 8.33 -8.15 0.41
C SER A 206 6.91 -8.70 0.35
N CYS A 207 6.25 -8.49 -0.78
CA CYS A 207 4.89 -8.93 -0.98
C CYS A 207 4.57 -9.12 -2.45
N PHE A 208 3.59 -9.98 -2.71
CA PHE A 208 2.79 -9.90 -3.93
C PHE A 208 1.30 -9.94 -3.57
N THR A 209 0.45 -9.19 -4.26
CA THR A 209 -1.00 -9.15 -4.05
C THR A 209 -1.75 -8.96 -5.36
N GLY A 210 -3.08 -9.09 -5.32
CA GLY A 210 -3.94 -8.69 -6.43
C GLY A 210 -3.75 -7.21 -6.83
N GLY A 211 -4.04 -6.89 -8.09
CA GLY A 211 -3.82 -5.55 -8.65
C GLY A 211 -2.41 -5.34 -9.20
N GLY A 212 -1.64 -6.42 -9.36
CA GLY A 212 -0.31 -6.39 -9.98
C GLY A 212 0.79 -5.85 -9.08
N ALA A 213 0.56 -5.80 -7.76
CA ALA A 213 1.59 -5.37 -6.83
C ALA A 213 2.50 -6.56 -6.50
N ASP A 214 3.72 -6.55 -7.03
CA ASP A 214 4.78 -7.57 -6.84
C ASP A 214 5.99 -7.05 -6.03
N SER A 215 5.89 -5.80 -5.58
CA SER A 215 6.91 -5.09 -4.81
C SER A 215 6.26 -4.10 -3.84
N LEU A 216 7.09 -3.55 -2.93
CA LEU A 216 6.65 -2.47 -2.05
C LEU A 216 6.23 -1.23 -2.85
N THR A 217 7.03 -0.84 -3.83
CA THR A 217 6.78 0.34 -4.67
C THR A 217 5.47 0.21 -5.45
N SER A 218 5.19 -0.95 -6.04
CA SER A 218 3.91 -1.19 -6.72
C SER A 218 2.74 -1.21 -5.74
N SER A 219 2.93 -1.70 -4.51
CA SER A 219 1.91 -1.68 -3.45
C SER A 219 1.61 -0.26 -2.98
N GLU A 220 2.65 0.56 -2.81
CA GLU A 220 2.53 1.99 -2.50
C GLU A 220 1.69 2.71 -3.57
N CYS A 221 2.00 2.49 -4.85
CA CYS A 221 1.24 3.07 -5.96
C CYS A 221 -0.22 2.60 -5.96
N LEU A 222 -0.45 1.30 -5.78
CA LEU A 222 -1.78 0.72 -5.74
C LEU A 222 -2.67 1.42 -4.71
N TYR A 223 -2.16 1.59 -3.48
CA TYR A 223 -2.93 2.23 -2.42
C TYR A 223 -3.05 3.73 -2.59
N LEU A 224 -1.98 4.43 -2.97
CA LEU A 224 -1.99 5.89 -3.18
C LEU A 224 -2.96 6.29 -4.30
N GLN A 225 -3.17 5.43 -5.29
CA GLN A 225 -4.13 5.63 -6.36
C GLN A 225 -5.57 5.25 -6.01
N GLY A 226 -5.81 4.64 -4.84
CA GLY A 226 -7.12 4.08 -4.53
C GLY A 226 -7.56 3.03 -5.55
N CYS A 227 -6.64 2.17 -5.97
CA CYS A 227 -6.91 1.16 -6.97
C CYS A 227 -7.89 0.09 -6.44
N ASP A 228 -8.94 -0.19 -7.22
CA ASP A 228 -9.78 -1.37 -7.09
C ASP A 228 -9.11 -2.54 -7.83
N ALA A 229 -8.56 -3.50 -7.09
CA ALA A 229 -7.86 -4.66 -7.65
C ALA A 229 -8.80 -5.84 -7.95
N HIS A 230 -10.11 -5.71 -7.71
CA HIS A 230 -11.05 -6.81 -7.91
C HIS A 230 -11.28 -7.08 -9.40
N THR A 231 -11.17 -8.34 -9.79
CA THR A 231 -11.42 -8.81 -11.15
C THR A 231 -12.39 -9.99 -11.10
N ARG A 232 -13.07 -10.26 -12.21
CA ARG A 232 -13.77 -11.55 -12.35
C ARG A 232 -12.72 -12.66 -12.43
N VAL A 233 -12.95 -13.77 -11.75
CA VAL A 233 -12.02 -14.91 -11.78
C VAL A 233 -11.76 -15.32 -13.24
N PRO A 234 -10.50 -15.31 -13.72
CA PRO A 234 -10.17 -15.72 -15.08
C PRO A 234 -10.46 -17.19 -15.31
N PHE A 235 -10.91 -17.53 -16.52
CA PHE A 235 -11.09 -18.93 -16.93
C PHE A 235 -9.79 -19.75 -16.82
N ALA A 236 -8.64 -19.11 -17.04
CA ALA A 236 -7.32 -19.73 -16.89
C ALA A 236 -7.02 -20.15 -15.44
N ARG A 237 -7.68 -19.53 -14.44
CA ARG A 237 -7.61 -19.95 -13.04
C ARG A 237 -8.54 -21.13 -12.78
N PHE A 238 -9.83 -20.95 -13.04
CA PHE A 238 -10.83 -22.03 -13.10
C PHE A 238 -12.14 -21.54 -13.73
N ASP A 239 -12.95 -22.48 -14.23
CA ASP A 239 -14.20 -22.18 -14.93
C ASP A 239 -15.30 -21.70 -13.96
N THR A 240 -15.64 -20.42 -14.07
CA THR A 240 -16.73 -19.80 -13.30
C THR A 240 -18.11 -20.36 -13.65
N ASP A 241 -18.32 -20.81 -14.88
CA ASP A 241 -19.65 -21.22 -15.36
C ASP A 241 -20.11 -22.53 -14.72
N VAL A 242 -19.19 -23.28 -14.10
CA VAL A 242 -19.46 -24.53 -13.38
C VAL A 242 -20.12 -24.31 -12.02
N TYR A 243 -19.81 -23.20 -11.35
CA TYR A 243 -20.21 -22.98 -9.96
C TYR A 243 -20.91 -21.64 -9.73
N PHE A 244 -20.79 -20.66 -10.63
CA PHE A 244 -21.39 -19.34 -10.45
C PHE A 244 -22.89 -19.41 -10.77
N SER A 245 -23.71 -18.92 -9.84
CA SER A 245 -25.15 -18.82 -10.05
C SER A 245 -25.46 -17.59 -10.91
N LYS A 246 -26.37 -17.74 -11.88
CA LYS A 246 -26.60 -16.72 -12.93
C LYS A 246 -27.59 -15.66 -12.48
N ASP A 247 -28.50 -16.03 -11.57
CA ASP A 247 -29.52 -15.15 -11.00
C ASP A 247 -29.16 -14.74 -9.55
N GLY A 248 -27.89 -14.87 -9.18
CA GLY A 248 -27.37 -14.50 -7.85
C GLY A 248 -28.03 -15.31 -6.73
N GLU A 249 -28.50 -14.65 -5.69
CA GLU A 249 -29.10 -15.37 -4.56
C GLU A 249 -30.36 -16.17 -4.91
N VAL A 250 -31.01 -15.91 -6.07
CA VAL A 250 -32.25 -16.59 -6.48
C VAL A 250 -32.03 -18.06 -6.83
N ASP A 251 -30.93 -18.38 -7.51
CA ASP A 251 -30.56 -19.75 -7.89
C ASP A 251 -29.40 -20.31 -7.05
N HIS A 252 -29.08 -19.66 -5.93
CA HIS A 252 -28.09 -20.15 -4.97
C HIS A 252 -28.60 -21.40 -4.24
N VAL A 253 -27.79 -22.45 -4.28
CA VAL A 253 -27.99 -23.72 -3.58
C VAL A 253 -26.82 -23.90 -2.60
N PRO A 254 -27.05 -23.80 -1.28
CA PRO A 254 -25.99 -23.92 -0.28
C PRO A 254 -25.13 -25.16 -0.47
N TRP A 255 -23.82 -24.98 -0.40
CA TRP A 255 -22.79 -26.02 -0.55
C TRP A 255 -22.65 -26.63 -1.96
N ALA A 256 -23.36 -26.11 -2.95
CA ALA A 256 -23.32 -26.62 -4.33
C ALA A 256 -22.85 -25.57 -5.35
N ASN A 257 -23.19 -24.30 -5.17
CA ASN A 257 -22.79 -23.22 -6.06
C ASN A 257 -22.43 -21.95 -5.26
N SER A 258 -21.99 -20.90 -5.95
CA SER A 258 -21.67 -19.59 -5.37
C SER A 258 -22.37 -18.50 -6.16
N TYR A 259 -22.91 -17.49 -5.47
CA TYR A 259 -23.40 -16.26 -6.09
C TYR A 259 -22.27 -15.23 -6.30
N HIS A 260 -21.00 -15.63 -6.15
CA HIS A 260 -19.82 -14.76 -6.22
C HIS A 260 -18.77 -15.32 -7.18
N CYS A 261 -18.21 -14.48 -8.05
CA CYS A 261 -17.17 -14.88 -9.01
C CYS A 261 -16.06 -13.83 -9.23
N HIS A 262 -15.86 -12.96 -8.24
CA HIS A 262 -14.82 -11.93 -8.27
C HIS A 262 -13.74 -12.20 -7.23
N GLY A 263 -12.57 -11.61 -7.41
CA GLY A 263 -11.52 -11.59 -6.41
C GLY A 263 -10.41 -10.62 -6.79
N ALA A 264 -9.69 -10.14 -5.79
CA ALA A 264 -8.45 -9.41 -6.03
C ALA A 264 -7.32 -10.42 -6.27
N LEU A 265 -7.15 -10.76 -7.55
CA LEU A 265 -6.27 -11.84 -8.00
C LEU A 265 -4.93 -11.27 -8.47
N ALA A 266 -3.86 -11.95 -8.08
CA ALA A 266 -2.55 -11.74 -8.67
C ALA A 266 -2.55 -12.38 -10.08
N PRO A 267 -1.72 -11.88 -11.00
CA PRO A 267 -1.63 -12.44 -12.35
C PRO A 267 -1.34 -13.95 -12.31
N ASP A 268 -2.01 -14.73 -13.17
CA ASP A 268 -1.84 -16.19 -13.22
C ASP A 268 -0.38 -16.59 -13.49
N GLU A 269 0.32 -15.84 -14.35
CA GLU A 269 1.74 -16.03 -14.63
C GLU A 269 2.59 -15.87 -13.37
N GLU A 270 2.26 -14.88 -12.53
CA GLU A 270 2.93 -14.69 -11.25
C GLU A 270 2.64 -15.88 -10.34
N VAL A 271 1.38 -16.22 -10.10
CA VAL A 271 1.01 -17.29 -9.17
C VAL A 271 1.57 -18.67 -9.57
N LEU A 272 1.60 -18.97 -10.87
CA LEU A 272 1.97 -20.30 -11.37
C LEU A 272 3.47 -20.46 -11.64
N SER A 273 4.21 -19.36 -11.87
CA SER A 273 5.66 -19.41 -12.09
C SER A 273 6.43 -19.67 -10.79
N PHE A 274 7.57 -20.37 -10.92
CA PHE A 274 8.46 -20.65 -9.79
C PHE A 274 9.85 -21.07 -10.27
N ASP A 275 10.91 -20.43 -9.75
CA ASP A 275 12.30 -20.82 -10.04
C ASP A 275 12.76 -21.98 -9.14
N ALA A 276 12.34 -23.20 -9.49
CA ALA A 276 12.66 -24.41 -8.71
C ALA A 276 14.18 -24.62 -8.55
N LYS A 277 14.95 -24.38 -9.62
CA LYS A 277 16.40 -24.57 -9.63
C LYS A 277 17.10 -23.61 -8.66
N PHE A 278 16.64 -22.37 -8.56
CA PHE A 278 17.17 -21.40 -7.61
C PHE A 278 17.06 -21.88 -6.16
N PHE A 279 15.95 -22.56 -5.82
CA PHE A 279 15.70 -23.11 -4.49
C PHE A 279 16.21 -24.55 -4.29
N GLY A 280 16.85 -25.14 -5.30
CA GLY A 280 17.35 -26.52 -5.23
C GLY A 280 16.24 -27.57 -5.19
N ILE A 281 15.07 -27.23 -5.74
CA ILE A 281 13.89 -28.09 -5.82
C ILE A 281 13.84 -28.69 -7.23
N SER A 282 13.49 -29.98 -7.32
CA SER A 282 13.35 -30.65 -8.63
C SER A 282 12.09 -30.21 -9.35
N ASP A 283 12.07 -30.25 -10.68
CA ASP A 283 10.87 -29.92 -11.46
C ASP A 283 9.67 -30.82 -11.10
N ALA A 284 9.94 -32.09 -10.78
CA ALA A 284 8.92 -33.04 -10.34
C ALA A 284 8.28 -32.62 -9.00
N GLU A 285 9.09 -32.22 -8.01
CA GLU A 285 8.58 -31.70 -6.75
C GLU A 285 7.87 -30.34 -6.94
N ALA A 286 8.47 -29.42 -7.70
CA ALA A 286 7.89 -28.10 -7.95
C ALA A 286 6.52 -28.18 -8.63
N SER A 287 6.34 -29.11 -9.58
CA SER A 287 5.08 -29.31 -10.30
C SER A 287 3.92 -29.74 -9.41
N ILE A 288 4.23 -30.26 -8.22
CA ILE A 288 3.23 -30.70 -7.26
C ILE A 288 3.03 -29.74 -6.10
N MET A 289 4.01 -28.87 -5.85
CA MET A 289 3.96 -27.91 -4.76
C MET A 289 2.79 -26.95 -4.95
N PRO A 290 1.97 -26.74 -3.91
CA PRO A 290 0.91 -25.75 -3.98
C PRO A 290 1.52 -24.34 -4.13
N PRO A 291 0.85 -23.43 -4.87
CA PRO A 291 1.38 -22.08 -5.13
C PRO A 291 1.73 -21.30 -3.86
N ASN A 292 0.99 -21.47 -2.76
CA ASN A 292 1.29 -20.82 -1.48
C ASN A 292 2.70 -21.18 -0.96
N GLN A 293 3.14 -22.44 -1.07
CA GLN A 293 4.51 -22.84 -0.69
C GLN A 293 5.57 -22.22 -1.60
N ARG A 294 5.31 -22.19 -2.91
CA ARG A 294 6.23 -21.62 -3.91
C ARG A 294 6.42 -20.12 -3.71
N LYS A 295 5.32 -19.38 -3.60
CA LYS A 295 5.36 -17.94 -3.43
C LYS A 295 5.91 -17.52 -2.06
N THR A 296 5.61 -18.28 -1.02
CA THR A 296 6.21 -18.06 0.31
C THR A 296 7.74 -18.10 0.25
N LEU A 297 8.35 -19.03 -0.51
CA LEU A 297 9.81 -19.10 -0.69
C LEU A 297 10.38 -17.87 -1.40
N GLU A 298 9.76 -17.44 -2.50
CA GLU A 298 10.20 -16.29 -3.29
C GLU A 298 10.11 -14.99 -2.48
N VAL A 299 8.96 -14.74 -1.86
CA VAL A 299 8.72 -13.54 -1.06
C VAL A 299 9.61 -13.52 0.19
N ALA A 300 9.81 -14.66 0.86
CA ALA A 300 10.68 -14.73 2.04
C ALA A 300 12.14 -14.46 1.68
N TYR A 301 12.61 -15.01 0.56
CA TYR A 301 13.98 -14.77 0.10
C TYR A 301 14.18 -13.30 -0.29
N ASP A 302 13.24 -12.70 -1.04
CA ASP A 302 13.32 -11.29 -1.41
C ASP A 302 13.28 -10.37 -0.17
N CYS A 303 12.42 -10.68 0.80
CA CYS A 303 12.36 -9.99 2.08
C CYS A 303 13.70 -10.02 2.83
N LEU A 304 14.32 -11.19 2.96
CA LEU A 304 15.63 -11.34 3.61
C LEU A 304 16.74 -10.63 2.83
N ARG A 305 16.70 -10.69 1.50
CA ARG A 305 17.64 -9.98 0.62
C ARG A 305 17.56 -8.46 0.84
N ARG A 306 16.36 -7.91 0.95
CA ARG A 306 16.11 -6.50 1.31
C ARG A 306 16.63 -6.18 2.72
N GLY A 307 16.46 -7.11 3.65
CA GLY A 307 17.08 -7.07 4.99
C GLY A 307 18.60 -7.25 5.03
N GLY A 308 19.29 -7.23 3.88
CA GLY A 308 20.76 -7.27 3.79
C GLY A 308 21.36 -8.68 3.81
N HIS A 309 20.56 -9.74 3.71
CA HIS A 309 21.05 -11.11 3.68
C HIS A 309 21.38 -11.61 2.27
N THR A 310 22.29 -12.58 2.20
CA THR A 310 22.60 -13.35 0.99
C THR A 310 22.37 -14.84 1.27
N LYS A 311 22.29 -15.69 0.23
CA LYS A 311 22.20 -17.15 0.43
C LYS A 311 23.30 -17.71 1.34
N LYS A 312 24.49 -17.09 1.31
CA LYS A 312 25.62 -17.51 2.15
C LYS A 312 25.42 -17.12 3.62
N THR A 313 24.88 -15.93 3.90
CA THR A 313 24.67 -15.47 5.29
C THR A 313 23.47 -16.12 5.97
N LEU A 314 22.49 -16.60 5.18
CA LEU A 314 21.31 -17.27 5.72
C LEU A 314 21.60 -18.68 6.27
N ARG A 315 22.56 -19.40 5.68
CA ARG A 315 22.89 -20.76 6.12
C ARG A 315 23.42 -20.79 7.55
N GLY A 316 22.71 -21.51 8.41
CA GLY A 316 23.01 -21.60 9.84
C GLY A 316 22.52 -20.41 10.67
N SER A 317 21.92 -19.40 10.04
CA SER A 317 21.46 -18.20 10.75
C SER A 317 20.31 -18.53 11.69
N ASN A 318 20.35 -17.93 12.88
CA ASN A 318 19.31 -18.07 13.89
C ASN A 318 18.14 -17.13 13.56
N ILE A 319 17.44 -17.41 12.45
CA ILE A 319 16.25 -16.68 12.04
C ILE A 319 15.03 -17.57 12.33
N LEU A 320 14.09 -17.05 13.11
CA LEU A 320 12.81 -17.67 13.39
C LEU A 320 11.87 -17.51 12.19
N VAL A 321 10.86 -18.37 12.10
CA VAL A 321 9.83 -18.31 11.06
C VAL A 321 8.46 -18.43 11.72
N HIS A 322 7.61 -17.43 11.51
CA HIS A 322 6.20 -17.40 11.92
C HIS A 322 5.36 -17.10 10.69
N MET A 323 4.64 -18.10 10.17
CA MET A 323 3.83 -17.93 8.96
C MET A 323 2.36 -18.23 9.23
N GLY A 324 1.48 -17.31 8.83
CA GLY A 324 0.05 -17.52 8.73
C GLY A 324 -0.33 -18.22 7.42
N ASP A 325 -0.96 -19.38 7.50
CA ASP A 325 -1.47 -20.14 6.35
C ASP A 325 -2.66 -20.98 6.81
N CYS A 326 -3.81 -20.83 6.15
CA CYS A 326 -5.03 -21.59 6.43
C CYS A 326 -5.19 -22.81 5.52
N GLY A 327 -4.14 -23.14 4.76
CA GLY A 327 -4.09 -24.27 3.86
C GLY A 327 -4.30 -23.88 2.40
N SER A 328 -4.21 -24.89 1.53
CA SER A 328 -4.29 -24.70 0.09
C SER A 328 -5.42 -25.50 -0.53
N GLU A 329 -6.18 -24.81 -1.36
CA GLU A 329 -7.18 -25.37 -2.28
C GLU A 329 -6.57 -26.31 -3.33
N TRP A 330 -5.26 -26.23 -3.57
CA TRP A 330 -4.52 -26.97 -4.60
C TRP A 330 -4.73 -28.48 -4.54
N TRP A 331 -4.98 -29.03 -3.36
CA TRP A 331 -5.16 -30.47 -3.18
C TRP A 331 -6.41 -31.02 -3.90
N SER A 332 -7.45 -30.20 -4.06
CA SER A 332 -8.65 -30.55 -4.84
C SER A 332 -8.31 -30.84 -6.32
N LEU A 333 -7.30 -30.15 -6.87
CA LEU A 333 -6.84 -30.31 -8.24
C LEU A 333 -5.87 -31.49 -8.40
N ILE A 334 -5.07 -31.79 -7.37
CA ILE A 334 -4.06 -32.85 -7.41
C ILE A 334 -4.66 -34.24 -7.13
N CYS A 335 -5.60 -34.35 -6.18
CA CYS A 335 -6.20 -35.63 -5.80
C CYS A 335 -6.75 -36.46 -6.97
N PRO A 336 -7.58 -35.91 -7.88
CA PRO A 336 -8.12 -36.67 -8.99
C PRO A 336 -7.03 -37.18 -9.94
N ARG A 337 -5.96 -36.41 -10.14
CA ARG A 337 -4.82 -36.79 -11.00
C ARG A 337 -4.03 -37.96 -10.42
N MET A 338 -3.87 -38.01 -9.09
CA MET A 338 -3.26 -39.14 -8.40
C MET A 338 -4.07 -40.43 -8.56
N LEU A 339 -5.38 -40.34 -8.33
CA LEU A 339 -6.29 -41.50 -8.41
C LEU A 339 -6.37 -42.07 -9.84
N GLY A 340 -6.20 -41.21 -10.86
CA GLY A 340 -6.20 -41.62 -12.26
C GLY A 340 -4.89 -42.24 -12.78
N SER A 341 -3.86 -42.42 -11.94
CA SER A 341 -2.52 -42.88 -12.35
C SER A 341 -1.88 -42.03 -13.47
N GLN A 342 -2.26 -40.75 -13.59
CA GLN A 342 -1.79 -39.86 -14.66
C GLN A 342 -0.51 -39.09 -14.27
N TRP A 343 0.17 -39.50 -13.20
CA TRP A 343 1.30 -38.77 -12.65
C TRP A 343 2.53 -39.65 -12.46
N THR A 344 3.68 -38.98 -12.41
CA THR A 344 5.02 -39.54 -12.52
C THR A 344 5.27 -40.77 -11.63
N ASP A 345 5.94 -41.79 -12.19
CA ASP A 345 6.49 -42.96 -11.47
C ASP A 345 7.72 -42.59 -10.61
N ASP A 346 8.09 -41.31 -10.53
CA ASP A 346 9.24 -40.84 -9.79
C ASP A 346 9.05 -41.01 -8.28
N LYS A 347 9.71 -42.03 -7.74
CA LYS A 347 9.71 -42.38 -6.31
C LYS A 347 10.38 -41.33 -5.42
N ASN A 348 11.01 -40.30 -6.00
CA ASN A 348 11.66 -39.23 -5.26
C ASN A 348 10.72 -38.03 -4.97
N VAL A 349 9.47 -38.08 -5.43
CA VAL A 349 8.48 -37.03 -5.16
C VAL A 349 7.85 -37.26 -3.78
N ASP A 350 8.07 -36.33 -2.85
CA ASP A 350 7.44 -36.37 -1.53
C ASP A 350 6.05 -35.69 -1.54
N TRP A 351 5.04 -36.53 -1.78
CA TRP A 351 3.64 -36.11 -1.79
C TRP A 351 3.14 -35.61 -0.43
N ASN A 352 3.70 -36.10 0.68
CA ASN A 352 3.32 -35.63 2.00
C ASN A 352 3.81 -34.20 2.21
N ALA A 353 5.01 -33.89 1.74
CA ALA A 353 5.56 -32.54 1.82
C ALA A 353 4.74 -31.53 1.00
N ALA A 354 4.23 -31.93 -0.16
CA ALA A 354 3.38 -31.08 -0.99
C ALA A 354 1.99 -30.84 -0.39
N ARG A 355 1.42 -31.82 0.33
CA ARG A 355 0.10 -31.69 0.96
C ARG A 355 0.13 -30.96 2.29
N SER A 356 1.19 -31.10 3.07
CA SER A 356 1.22 -30.63 4.46
C SER A 356 1.28 -29.10 4.56
N PHE A 357 0.34 -28.50 5.29
CA PHE A 357 0.35 -27.05 5.55
C PHE A 357 1.57 -26.61 6.37
N SER A 358 2.04 -27.45 7.31
CA SER A 358 3.24 -27.13 8.11
C SER A 358 4.48 -26.93 7.25
N VAL A 359 4.52 -27.53 6.06
CA VAL A 359 5.65 -27.43 5.15
C VAL A 359 5.74 -26.04 4.53
N THR A 360 4.67 -25.26 4.43
CA THR A 360 4.75 -23.85 4.01
C THR A 360 5.77 -23.06 4.83
N ALA A 361 5.75 -23.22 6.17
CA ALA A 361 6.74 -22.59 7.04
C ALA A 361 8.06 -23.38 7.09
N SER A 362 8.02 -24.69 7.32
CA SER A 362 9.23 -25.50 7.52
C SER A 362 10.13 -25.57 6.28
N ARG A 363 9.57 -25.44 5.08
CA ARG A 363 10.34 -25.40 3.84
C ARG A 363 11.20 -24.15 3.73
N LEU A 364 10.77 -23.01 4.29
CA LEU A 364 11.62 -21.81 4.37
C LEU A 364 12.91 -22.12 5.14
N SER A 365 12.77 -22.68 6.34
CA SER A 365 13.90 -23.02 7.20
C SER A 365 14.81 -24.06 6.55
N HIS A 366 14.22 -25.08 5.92
CA HIS A 366 14.98 -26.11 5.22
C HIS A 366 15.77 -25.56 4.02
N VAL A 367 15.10 -24.86 3.11
CA VAL A 367 15.70 -24.40 1.84
C VAL A 367 16.70 -23.27 2.07
N LEU A 368 16.42 -22.35 2.99
CA LEU A 368 17.30 -21.22 3.30
C LEU A 368 18.35 -21.55 4.36
N GLY A 369 18.23 -22.71 5.02
CA GLY A 369 19.15 -23.17 6.06
C GLY A 369 19.03 -22.42 7.39
N LEU A 370 17.81 -21.99 7.75
CA LEU A 370 17.55 -21.26 8.99
C LEU A 370 17.45 -22.24 10.17
N THR A 371 17.96 -21.84 11.33
CA THR A 371 18.03 -22.71 12.53
C THR A 371 17.11 -22.30 13.66
N GLY A 372 16.41 -21.17 13.53
CA GLY A 372 15.46 -20.69 14.52
C GLY A 372 14.16 -21.52 14.53
N PRO A 373 13.39 -21.49 15.64
CA PRO A 373 12.05 -22.08 15.71
C PRO A 373 11.16 -21.68 14.53
N THR A 374 10.38 -22.64 14.03
CA THR A 374 9.49 -22.47 12.87
C THR A 374 8.05 -22.84 13.21
N TRP A 375 7.14 -21.91 12.97
CA TRP A 375 5.74 -21.97 13.38
C TRP A 375 4.85 -21.68 12.17
N LEU A 376 3.87 -22.54 11.97
CA LEU A 376 2.73 -22.28 11.10
C LEU A 376 1.51 -22.00 11.99
N LEU A 377 0.79 -20.92 11.71
CA LEU A 377 -0.36 -20.49 12.48
C LEU A 377 -1.60 -20.47 11.60
N ASP A 378 -2.65 -21.16 12.03
CA ASP A 378 -3.99 -21.04 11.47
C ASP A 378 -4.91 -20.45 12.54
N THR A 379 -5.20 -19.15 12.38
CA THR A 379 -6.23 -18.45 13.16
C THR A 379 -7.21 -17.76 12.21
N ALA A 380 -7.49 -18.40 11.07
CA ALA A 380 -8.28 -17.83 9.99
C ALA A 380 -7.76 -16.43 9.55
N CYS A 381 -8.65 -15.45 9.43
CA CYS A 381 -8.36 -14.10 8.94
C CYS A 381 -7.28 -13.34 9.75
N SER A 382 -7.04 -13.71 11.01
CA SER A 382 -5.98 -13.12 11.83
C SER A 382 -4.63 -13.80 11.68
N ALA A 383 -4.52 -14.93 10.97
CA ALA A 383 -3.33 -15.80 10.95
C ALA A 383 -2.00 -15.06 10.77
N GLY A 384 -1.88 -14.23 9.73
CA GLY A 384 -0.65 -13.49 9.45
C GLY A 384 -0.31 -12.44 10.50
N LEU A 385 -1.29 -11.70 11.02
CA LEU A 385 -1.02 -10.72 12.09
C LEU A 385 -0.71 -11.41 13.42
N THR A 386 -1.39 -12.52 13.74
CA THR A 386 -1.02 -13.39 14.86
C THR A 386 0.41 -13.91 14.70
N ALA A 387 0.85 -14.25 13.48
CA ALA A 387 2.23 -14.64 13.20
C ALA A 387 3.22 -13.50 13.52
N VAL A 388 2.89 -12.26 13.16
CA VAL A 388 3.68 -11.06 13.54
C VAL A 388 3.69 -10.84 15.06
N CYS A 389 2.54 -10.86 15.73
CA CYS A 389 2.47 -10.65 17.18
C CYS A 389 3.22 -11.75 17.95
N THR A 390 3.11 -13.01 17.52
CA THR A 390 3.86 -14.11 18.13
C THR A 390 5.35 -14.06 17.82
N ALA A 391 5.76 -13.57 16.65
CA ALA A 391 7.16 -13.28 16.35
C ALA A 391 7.71 -12.20 17.30
N MET A 392 6.96 -11.12 17.55
CA MET A 392 7.33 -10.09 18.52
C MET A 392 7.48 -10.68 19.93
N PHE A 393 6.56 -11.54 20.36
CA PHE A 393 6.64 -12.24 21.63
C PHE A 393 7.89 -13.15 21.72
N SER A 394 8.14 -13.97 20.69
CA SER A 394 9.30 -14.87 20.65
C SER A 394 10.61 -14.10 20.65
N LEU A 395 10.73 -13.03 19.85
CA LEU A 395 11.92 -12.18 19.82
C LEU A 395 12.18 -11.50 21.17
N LYS A 396 11.14 -10.95 21.83
CA LYS A 396 11.25 -10.39 23.18
C LYS A 396 11.69 -11.44 24.20
N GLY A 397 11.16 -12.67 24.10
CA GLY A 397 11.56 -13.78 24.97
C GLY A 397 13.02 -14.22 24.81
N THR A 398 13.66 -13.89 23.68
CA THR A 398 15.11 -14.10 23.49
C THR A 398 15.98 -12.96 24.03
N MET A 399 15.38 -11.88 24.54
CA MET A 399 16.13 -10.79 25.15
C MET A 399 16.74 -11.24 26.49
N PRO A 400 17.98 -10.84 26.81
CA PRO A 400 18.56 -11.09 28.12
C PRO A 400 17.67 -10.49 29.22
N ALA A 401 17.30 -11.31 30.20
CA ALA A 401 16.67 -10.83 31.43
C ALA A 401 17.69 -9.99 32.19
N GLU A 402 17.50 -8.67 32.16
CA GLU A 402 18.40 -7.64 32.69
C GLU A 402 19.75 -7.50 31.95
N ARG A 403 20.26 -6.27 31.94
CA ARG A 403 21.59 -5.87 31.44
C ARG A 403 22.67 -6.65 32.19
N SER A 404 22.90 -7.91 31.80
CA SER A 404 24.12 -8.64 32.08
C SER A 404 25.27 -7.78 31.57
N GLN A 405 25.92 -7.06 32.48
CA GLN A 405 27.11 -6.24 32.22
C GLN A 405 28.30 -7.08 31.72
N TRP A 406 28.09 -8.39 31.49
CA TRP A 406 29.13 -9.34 31.13
C TRP A 406 29.02 -9.92 29.71
N SER A 407 27.90 -9.77 29.00
CA SER A 407 27.84 -10.23 27.60
C SER A 407 28.25 -9.11 26.63
N SER A 408 29.55 -8.84 26.61
CA SER A 408 30.20 -8.03 25.55
C SER A 408 30.49 -8.86 24.29
N SER A 409 30.15 -10.16 24.28
CA SER A 409 30.10 -10.96 23.08
C SER A 409 28.77 -10.74 22.38
N LEU A 410 28.85 -10.12 21.21
CA LEU A 410 27.85 -10.06 20.14
C LEU A 410 27.35 -11.47 19.76
N GLU A 411 26.63 -12.17 20.64
CA GLU A 411 25.75 -13.25 20.18
C GLU A 411 24.75 -12.62 19.22
N GLN A 412 24.72 -13.15 17.99
CA GLN A 412 23.82 -12.71 16.94
C GLN A 412 22.39 -12.88 17.48
N ARG A 413 21.76 -11.77 17.86
CA ARG A 413 20.37 -11.76 18.26
C ARG A 413 19.54 -12.31 17.10
N PRO A 414 18.58 -13.20 17.38
CA PRO A 414 17.79 -13.76 16.31
C PRO A 414 16.96 -12.66 15.63
N GLY A 415 16.78 -12.81 14.32
CA GLY A 415 15.71 -12.13 13.60
C GLY A 415 14.53 -13.08 13.41
N CYS A 416 13.42 -12.58 12.90
CA CYS A 416 12.25 -13.40 12.59
C CYS A 416 11.67 -13.02 11.23
N LEU A 417 11.38 -14.03 10.41
CA LEU A 417 10.43 -13.90 9.31
C LEU A 417 9.02 -14.05 9.86
N ALA A 418 8.19 -13.02 9.68
CA ALA A 418 6.78 -13.06 10.04
C ALA A 418 5.91 -12.66 8.85
N GLY A 419 4.90 -13.45 8.52
CA GLY A 419 4.09 -13.17 7.34
C GLY A 419 2.83 -14.01 7.23
N GLY A 420 2.14 -13.85 6.11
CA GLY A 420 0.97 -14.66 5.76
C GLY A 420 0.92 -14.95 4.26
N VAL A 421 0.15 -15.96 3.87
CA VAL A 421 -0.08 -16.30 2.46
C VAL A 421 -1.51 -16.77 2.24
N ASN A 422 -2.11 -16.30 1.15
CA ASN A 422 -3.34 -16.85 0.60
C ASN A 422 -3.24 -16.93 -0.92
N VAL A 423 -3.63 -18.06 -1.50
CA VAL A 423 -3.70 -18.22 -2.97
C VAL A 423 -4.97 -18.94 -3.35
N ILE A 424 -5.70 -18.37 -4.31
CA ILE A 424 -6.99 -18.89 -4.77
C ILE A 424 -6.73 -19.80 -5.97
N SER A 425 -6.98 -21.10 -5.79
CA SER A 425 -6.71 -22.15 -6.78
C SER A 425 -7.95 -22.95 -7.20
N ASP A 426 -9.03 -22.94 -6.40
CA ASP A 426 -10.25 -23.72 -6.65
C ASP A 426 -11.52 -22.96 -6.17
N PRO A 427 -12.69 -23.19 -6.79
CA PRO A 427 -13.93 -22.54 -6.36
C PRO A 427 -14.48 -23.00 -4.99
N GLY A 428 -13.96 -24.05 -4.36
CA GLY A 428 -14.55 -24.66 -3.17
C GLY A 428 -14.81 -23.68 -2.01
N VAL A 429 -13.90 -22.74 -1.75
CA VAL A 429 -14.09 -21.74 -0.69
C VAL A 429 -15.09 -20.66 -1.10
N TYR A 430 -15.24 -20.34 -2.39
CA TYR A 430 -16.34 -19.46 -2.85
C TYR A 430 -17.70 -20.11 -2.56
N ILE A 431 -17.84 -21.40 -2.86
CA ILE A 431 -19.06 -22.17 -2.61
C ILE A 431 -19.36 -22.23 -1.10
N ALA A 432 -18.37 -22.58 -0.28
CA ALA A 432 -18.52 -22.66 1.17
C ALA A 432 -18.89 -21.31 1.80
N ASN A 433 -18.22 -20.23 1.41
CA ASN A 433 -18.45 -18.91 1.97
C ASN A 433 -19.77 -18.30 1.49
N SER A 434 -20.25 -18.66 0.30
CA SER A 434 -21.59 -18.29 -0.18
C SER A 434 -22.68 -19.02 0.61
N ALA A 435 -22.49 -20.30 0.90
CA ALA A 435 -23.41 -21.07 1.75
C ALA A 435 -23.57 -20.47 3.15
N MET A 436 -22.54 -19.78 3.63
CA MET A 436 -22.50 -19.09 4.93
C MET A 436 -22.86 -17.60 4.85
N HIS A 437 -23.25 -17.09 3.67
CA HIS A 437 -23.54 -15.67 3.42
C HIS A 437 -22.41 -14.71 3.84
N MET A 438 -21.16 -15.13 3.65
CA MET A 438 -19.99 -14.31 4.00
C MET A 438 -19.53 -13.40 2.86
N LEU A 439 -19.83 -13.79 1.62
CA LEU A 439 -19.37 -13.06 0.43
C LEU A 439 -20.38 -11.99 0.01
N SER A 440 -19.86 -10.85 -0.46
CA SER A 440 -20.69 -9.81 -1.08
C SER A 440 -21.18 -10.28 -2.46
N PRO A 441 -22.48 -10.23 -2.78
CA PRO A 441 -22.97 -10.51 -4.14
C PRO A 441 -22.46 -9.50 -5.18
N LYS A 442 -21.97 -8.32 -4.75
CA LYS A 442 -21.44 -7.26 -5.61
C LYS A 442 -19.95 -7.42 -5.96
N GLY A 443 -19.29 -8.45 -5.43
CA GLY A 443 -17.93 -8.82 -5.84
C GLY A 443 -16.80 -8.00 -5.21
N ARG A 444 -17.09 -7.14 -4.21
CA ARG A 444 -16.13 -6.20 -3.58
C ARG A 444 -16.35 -6.11 -2.08
N CYS A 445 -15.38 -5.56 -1.34
CA CYS A 445 -15.55 -5.20 0.08
C CYS A 445 -16.03 -3.74 0.20
N PHE A 446 -17.31 -3.54 0.52
CA PHE A 446 -17.90 -2.22 0.73
C PHE A 446 -17.66 -1.73 2.17
N THR A 447 -16.40 -1.71 2.57
CA THR A 447 -15.98 -1.38 3.94
C THR A 447 -16.49 -0.01 4.36
N PHE A 448 -17.18 0.05 5.50
CA PHE A 448 -17.82 1.22 6.11
C PHE A 448 -19.00 1.83 5.32
N ASP A 449 -19.24 1.39 4.09
CA ASP A 449 -20.33 1.91 3.26
C ASP A 449 -21.68 1.32 3.68
N GLY A 450 -22.75 2.09 3.54
CA GLY A 450 -24.12 1.66 3.85
C GLY A 450 -24.59 0.47 3.00
N SER A 451 -23.88 0.14 1.92
CA SER A 451 -24.14 -1.02 1.09
C SER A 451 -23.29 -2.26 1.43
N GLY A 452 -22.55 -2.24 2.54
CA GLY A 452 -21.79 -3.37 3.08
C GLY A 452 -22.65 -4.61 3.32
N ASP A 453 -22.38 -5.68 2.55
CA ASP A 453 -23.17 -6.91 2.48
C ASP A 453 -22.32 -8.19 2.48
N GLY A 454 -21.04 -8.08 2.86
CA GLY A 454 -20.09 -9.19 2.83
C GLY A 454 -18.73 -8.74 2.29
N TYR A 455 -17.78 -9.68 2.23
CA TYR A 455 -16.45 -9.41 1.68
C TYR A 455 -16.24 -10.05 0.29
N ALA A 456 -15.22 -9.61 -0.42
CA ALA A 456 -14.70 -10.30 -1.60
C ALA A 456 -13.33 -10.91 -1.29
N ARG A 457 -13.02 -12.08 -1.85
CA ARG A 457 -11.74 -12.76 -1.58
C ARG A 457 -10.60 -12.04 -2.29
N GLY A 458 -9.41 -12.11 -1.70
CA GLY A 458 -8.16 -11.64 -2.32
C GLY A 458 -7.05 -12.67 -2.14
N GLU A 459 -6.04 -12.61 -3.00
CA GLU A 459 -4.83 -13.42 -2.87
C GLU A 459 -3.58 -12.57 -2.71
N GLY A 460 -2.55 -13.18 -2.13
CA GLY A 460 -1.25 -12.57 -1.94
C GLY A 460 -0.43 -13.21 -0.83
N CYS A 461 0.84 -12.85 -0.77
CA CYS A 461 1.75 -13.19 0.32
C CYS A 461 2.51 -11.94 0.72
N SER A 462 2.61 -11.68 2.02
CA SER A 462 3.37 -10.57 2.57
C SER A 462 4.22 -11.08 3.73
N ILE A 463 5.52 -10.77 3.72
CA ILE A 463 6.48 -11.24 4.71
C ILE A 463 7.40 -10.10 5.14
N ALA A 464 7.54 -9.92 6.45
CA ALA A 464 8.43 -8.98 7.09
C ALA A 464 9.60 -9.70 7.78
N TYR A 465 10.80 -9.12 7.68
CA TYR A 465 11.96 -9.49 8.47
C TYR A 465 12.11 -8.53 9.65
N ILE A 466 11.91 -9.06 10.85
CA ILE A 466 11.78 -8.30 12.10
C ILE A 466 12.97 -8.60 13.01
N VAL A 467 13.56 -7.55 13.60
CA VAL A 467 14.57 -7.67 14.66
C VAL A 467 14.21 -6.79 15.84
N MET A 468 14.51 -7.24 17.07
CA MET A 468 14.41 -6.36 18.25
C MET A 468 15.69 -5.55 18.37
N SER A 469 15.57 -4.23 18.15
CA SER A 469 16.74 -3.35 18.15
C SER A 469 16.43 -1.91 18.57
N ASN A 470 17.41 -1.29 19.19
CA ASN A 470 17.52 0.15 19.45
C ASN A 470 18.79 0.76 18.84
N ARG A 471 19.47 0.03 17.94
CA ARG A 471 20.70 0.50 17.29
C ARG A 471 20.36 1.52 16.22
N ASP A 472 21.10 2.62 16.18
CA ASP A 472 20.89 3.69 15.20
C ASP A 472 20.89 3.17 13.75
N ARG A 473 21.78 2.23 13.42
CA ARG A 473 21.81 1.59 12.10
C ARG A 473 20.49 0.88 11.74
N ASP A 474 19.90 0.16 12.68
CA ASP A 474 18.65 -0.56 12.42
C ASP A 474 17.47 0.40 12.37
N ILE A 475 17.56 1.53 13.09
CA ILE A 475 16.58 2.63 13.03
C ILE A 475 16.65 3.36 11.68
N GLU A 476 17.84 3.52 11.11
CA GLU A 476 18.07 4.16 9.82
C GLU A 476 17.63 3.27 8.65
N LEU A 477 17.83 1.95 8.76
CA LEU A 477 17.55 0.99 7.69
C LEU A 477 16.13 0.40 7.71
N GLN A 478 15.33 0.67 8.74
CA GLN A 478 13.99 0.10 8.84
C GLN A 478 13.03 0.68 7.80
N GLU A 479 12.09 -0.15 7.37
CA GLU A 479 10.88 0.30 6.67
C GLU A 479 9.84 0.82 7.68
N GLY A 480 9.86 0.30 8.91
CA GLY A 480 8.97 0.71 9.99
C GLY A 480 9.27 -0.02 11.31
N SER A 481 8.55 0.35 12.36
CA SER A 481 8.63 -0.21 13.71
C SER A 481 7.28 -0.72 14.16
N ILE A 482 7.25 -1.93 14.72
CA ILE A 482 6.13 -2.46 15.48
C ILE A 482 6.40 -2.11 16.95
N VAL A 483 5.65 -1.14 17.48
CA VAL A 483 5.91 -0.56 18.81
C VAL A 483 5.10 -1.23 19.92
N GLY A 484 3.96 -1.84 19.58
CA GLY A 484 3.19 -2.70 20.46
C GLY A 484 2.27 -3.63 19.68
N SER A 485 1.89 -4.74 20.28
CA SER A 485 1.10 -5.79 19.65
C SER A 485 0.38 -6.63 20.69
N ALA A 486 -0.77 -7.20 20.32
CA ALA A 486 -1.51 -8.09 21.19
C ALA A 486 -2.29 -9.13 20.39
N VAL A 487 -2.53 -10.29 21.02
CA VAL A 487 -3.45 -11.32 20.53
C VAL A 487 -4.36 -11.72 21.68
N ASN A 488 -5.66 -11.87 21.42
CA ASN A 488 -6.60 -12.46 22.37
C ASN A 488 -7.67 -13.33 21.68
N GLN A 489 -8.70 -13.70 22.44
CA GLN A 489 -9.78 -14.54 21.99
C GLN A 489 -11.13 -13.96 22.43
N ASP A 490 -12.13 -14.07 21.54
CA ASP A 490 -13.52 -13.68 21.79
C ASP A 490 -14.16 -14.50 22.92
N GLY A 491 -13.71 -15.74 23.12
CA GLY A 491 -14.28 -16.66 24.09
C GLY A 491 -15.72 -17.05 23.72
N ARG A 492 -16.66 -16.91 24.67
CA ARG A 492 -18.07 -17.20 24.41
C ARG A 492 -18.79 -15.95 23.89
N SER A 493 -18.80 -15.77 22.57
CA SER A 493 -19.62 -14.77 21.87
C SER A 493 -21.00 -15.31 21.48
N ALA A 494 -21.79 -14.53 20.74
CA ALA A 494 -23.17 -14.86 20.36
C ALA A 494 -23.27 -16.13 19.49
N SER A 495 -22.23 -16.40 18.68
CA SER A 495 -22.04 -17.64 17.94
C SER A 495 -20.54 -17.84 17.70
N MET A 496 -20.11 -19.04 17.32
CA MET A 496 -18.68 -19.33 17.10
C MET A 496 -18.01 -18.37 16.12
N THR A 497 -18.77 -17.82 15.17
CA THR A 497 -18.27 -16.94 14.10
C THR A 497 -18.69 -15.48 14.26
N ALA A 498 -19.41 -15.13 15.33
CA ALA A 498 -19.83 -13.76 15.58
C ALA A 498 -18.72 -13.00 16.32
N PRO A 499 -18.34 -11.80 15.85
CA PRO A 499 -17.30 -11.00 16.48
C PRO A 499 -17.72 -10.51 17.88
N ASN A 500 -16.74 -10.26 18.75
CA ASN A 500 -16.97 -9.75 20.11
C ASN A 500 -16.31 -8.37 20.33
N GLY A 501 -17.12 -7.31 20.35
CA GLY A 501 -16.63 -5.93 20.55
C GLY A 501 -15.79 -5.74 21.83
N PRO A 502 -16.24 -6.20 23.02
CA PRO A 502 -15.41 -6.15 24.23
C PRO A 502 -14.04 -6.82 24.10
N ALA A 503 -13.95 -7.96 23.40
CA ALA A 503 -12.68 -8.63 23.14
C ALA A 503 -11.78 -7.81 22.20
N GLN A 504 -12.33 -7.20 21.15
CA GLN A 504 -11.60 -6.29 20.27
C GLN A 504 -11.05 -5.08 21.07
N GLN A 505 -11.88 -4.45 21.91
CA GLN A 505 -11.44 -3.36 22.79
C GLN A 505 -10.28 -3.77 23.70
N MET A 506 -10.35 -4.97 24.30
CA MET A 506 -9.28 -5.48 25.16
C MET A 506 -7.99 -5.76 24.38
N CYS A 507 -8.10 -6.24 23.13
CA CYS A 507 -6.95 -6.49 22.27
C CYS A 507 -6.23 -5.18 21.93
N VAL A 508 -6.97 -4.16 21.46
CA VAL A 508 -6.42 -2.82 21.16
C VAL A 508 -5.80 -2.20 22.41
N LYS A 509 -6.51 -2.21 23.55
CA LYS A 509 -5.99 -1.69 24.83
C LYS A 509 -4.71 -2.41 25.28
N ALA A 510 -4.57 -3.71 25.01
CA ALA A 510 -3.36 -4.46 25.34
C ALA A 510 -2.17 -4.04 24.47
N ALA A 511 -2.38 -3.84 23.17
CA ALA A 511 -1.34 -3.37 22.25
C ALA A 511 -0.88 -1.94 22.60
N LEU A 512 -1.82 -1.02 22.86
CA LEU A 512 -1.52 0.34 23.33
C LEU A 512 -0.72 0.34 24.63
N ARG A 513 -1.10 -0.49 25.61
CA ARG A 513 -0.36 -0.65 26.87
C ARG A 513 1.04 -1.20 26.64
N GLU A 514 1.19 -2.17 25.73
CA GLU A 514 2.51 -2.71 25.37
C GLU A 514 3.41 -1.64 24.72
N ALA A 515 2.82 -0.77 23.89
CA ALA A 515 3.50 0.36 23.26
C ALA A 515 3.76 1.55 24.20
N ASN A 516 3.15 1.56 25.40
CA ASN A 516 3.07 2.72 26.28
C ASN A 516 2.51 3.97 25.55
N LEU A 517 1.46 3.76 24.76
CA LEU A 517 0.73 4.78 24.03
C LEU A 517 -0.66 4.99 24.63
N ARG A 518 -1.16 6.21 24.48
CA ARG A 518 -2.57 6.54 24.73
C ARG A 518 -3.37 6.37 23.45
N PRO A 519 -4.69 6.12 23.54
CA PRO A 519 -5.56 6.09 22.37
C PRO A 519 -5.43 7.35 21.48
N SER A 520 -5.30 8.52 22.12
CA SER A 520 -5.15 9.82 21.43
C SER A 520 -3.83 10.00 20.67
N ASP A 521 -2.85 9.12 20.88
CA ASP A 521 -1.59 9.15 20.14
C ASP A 521 -1.70 8.44 18.77
N ILE A 522 -2.81 7.73 18.50
CA ILE A 522 -3.04 7.00 17.25
C ILE A 522 -3.64 7.93 16.19
N THR A 523 -2.96 8.02 15.05
CA THR A 523 -3.33 8.90 13.93
C THR A 523 -4.33 8.23 12.99
N ALA A 524 -4.12 6.95 12.70
CA ALA A 524 -4.97 6.19 11.80
C ALA A 524 -5.14 4.74 12.25
N SER A 525 -6.21 4.09 11.80
CA SER A 525 -6.47 2.67 11.99
C SER A 525 -6.74 2.00 10.64
N GLU A 526 -5.89 1.04 10.30
CA GLU A 526 -6.16 0.00 9.30
C GLU A 526 -7.02 -1.08 9.98
N CYS A 527 -8.32 -0.95 9.81
CA CYS A 527 -9.32 -1.82 10.40
C CYS A 527 -9.34 -3.20 9.73
N HIS A 528 -9.84 -4.19 10.47
CA HIS A 528 -10.23 -5.48 9.89
C HIS A 528 -11.26 -5.29 8.78
N GLY A 529 -12.26 -4.41 8.94
CA GLY A 529 -12.97 -3.72 7.86
C GLY A 529 -13.42 -4.60 6.70
N THR A 530 -14.19 -5.65 6.99
CA THR A 530 -14.61 -6.63 5.96
C THR A 530 -15.75 -6.15 5.09
N GLY A 531 -16.42 -5.04 5.41
CA GLY A 531 -17.61 -4.60 4.69
C GLY A 531 -18.84 -5.43 5.02
N THR A 532 -18.84 -6.08 6.19
CA THR A 532 -19.98 -6.86 6.66
C THR A 532 -20.93 -5.98 7.46
N ALA A 533 -22.24 -6.12 7.23
CA ALA A 533 -23.27 -5.34 7.91
C ALA A 533 -23.20 -5.40 9.44
N LEU A 534 -22.71 -6.52 10.01
CA LEU A 534 -22.55 -6.71 11.45
C LEU A 534 -21.14 -6.35 11.94
N GLY A 535 -20.09 -6.70 11.19
CA GLY A 535 -18.71 -6.58 11.65
C GLY A 535 -18.24 -5.14 11.73
N ASP A 536 -18.51 -4.33 10.70
CA ASP A 536 -18.05 -2.94 10.65
C ASP A 536 -18.60 -2.10 11.83
N PRO A 537 -19.92 -2.14 12.17
CA PRO A 537 -20.43 -1.47 13.38
C PRO A 537 -19.76 -1.91 14.69
N ILE A 538 -19.49 -3.21 14.85
CA ILE A 538 -18.87 -3.74 16.07
C ILE A 538 -17.42 -3.27 16.20
N GLU A 539 -16.67 -3.28 15.10
CA GLU A 539 -15.28 -2.84 15.08
C GLU A 539 -15.16 -1.33 15.36
N ILE A 540 -15.94 -0.52 14.66
CA ILE A 540 -15.94 0.93 14.83
C ILE A 540 -16.42 1.34 16.23
N GLY A 541 -17.46 0.68 16.75
CA GLY A 541 -17.89 0.87 18.14
C GLY A 541 -16.81 0.47 19.16
N SER A 542 -16.00 -0.55 18.86
CA SER A 542 -14.89 -0.96 19.71
C SER A 542 -13.75 0.07 19.71
N LEU A 543 -13.38 0.60 18.53
CA LEU A 543 -12.37 1.66 18.42
C LEU A 543 -12.81 2.93 19.15
N ARG A 544 -14.07 3.35 18.97
CA ARG A 544 -14.65 4.48 19.72
C ARG A 544 -14.54 4.29 21.23
N ALA A 545 -14.97 3.13 21.73
CA ALA A 545 -14.93 2.81 23.15
C ALA A 545 -13.50 2.74 23.73
N VAL A 546 -12.47 2.58 22.90
CA VAL A 546 -11.07 2.72 23.30
C VAL A 546 -10.67 4.19 23.30
N GLN A 547 -10.99 4.92 22.23
CA GLN A 547 -10.64 6.33 22.06
C GLN A 547 -11.27 7.26 23.11
N GLU A 548 -12.54 7.05 23.47
CA GLU A 548 -13.24 7.87 24.47
C GLU A 548 -12.68 7.73 25.90
N THR A 549 -11.80 6.76 26.16
CA THR A 549 -11.25 6.53 27.53
C THR A 549 -10.23 7.57 27.98
N ASP A 550 -9.66 8.36 27.05
CA ASP A 550 -8.55 9.28 27.36
C ASP A 550 -9.02 10.72 27.67
N GLY A 551 -10.32 11.02 27.53
CA GLY A 551 -10.92 12.32 27.89
C GLY A 551 -10.35 13.56 27.18
N GLN A 552 -9.43 13.36 26.22
CA GLN A 552 -8.86 14.40 25.37
C GLN A 552 -9.81 14.67 24.22
N GLU A 553 -10.39 15.86 24.18
CA GLU A 553 -11.13 16.36 23.01
C GLU A 553 -10.13 16.64 21.87
N GLY A 554 -10.34 16.07 20.68
CA GLY A 554 -9.85 16.70 19.44
C GLY A 554 -8.74 16.01 18.63
N ALA A 555 -8.37 14.75 18.87
CA ALA A 555 -7.57 13.98 17.90
C ALA A 555 -8.51 13.24 16.93
N VAL A 556 -8.41 13.55 15.63
CA VAL A 556 -9.20 12.87 14.59
C VAL A 556 -8.55 11.52 14.30
N LEU A 557 -9.32 10.43 14.41
CA LEU A 557 -8.87 9.09 14.00
C LEU A 557 -9.27 8.83 12.54
N LEU A 558 -8.28 8.58 11.68
CA LEU A 558 -8.52 8.21 10.29
C LEU A 558 -8.73 6.69 10.19
N CYS A 559 -9.85 6.24 9.63
CA CYS A 559 -10.20 4.82 9.52
C CYS A 559 -10.16 4.35 8.06
N THR A 560 -9.43 3.28 7.80
CA THR A 560 -9.29 2.71 6.45
C THR A 560 -9.21 1.19 6.49
N SER A 561 -9.41 0.54 5.34
CA SER A 561 -9.10 -0.88 5.18
C SER A 561 -8.59 -1.20 3.78
N SER A 562 -7.46 -1.90 3.71
CA SER A 562 -6.87 -2.48 2.49
C SER A 562 -7.85 -3.39 1.75
N LYS A 563 -8.85 -3.96 2.44
CA LYS A 563 -9.82 -4.87 1.83
C LYS A 563 -10.69 -4.20 0.78
N SER A 564 -10.91 -2.89 0.87
CA SER A 564 -11.60 -2.14 -0.18
C SER A 564 -10.77 -2.05 -1.46
N ASN A 565 -9.43 -2.14 -1.39
CA ASN A 565 -8.53 -2.10 -2.53
C ASN A 565 -8.26 -3.51 -3.08
N ILE A 566 -7.81 -4.41 -2.22
CA ILE A 566 -7.24 -5.72 -2.61
C ILE A 566 -8.03 -6.91 -2.06
N GLY A 567 -9.29 -6.70 -1.66
CA GLY A 567 -10.13 -7.76 -1.12
C GLY A 567 -9.64 -8.30 0.22
N HIS A 568 -10.30 -9.33 0.72
CA HIS A 568 -9.90 -10.02 1.93
C HIS A 568 -8.89 -11.12 1.61
N LEU A 569 -7.62 -10.88 1.91
CA LEU A 569 -6.51 -11.83 1.68
C LEU A 569 -6.44 -12.97 2.72
N GLU A 570 -7.55 -13.28 3.37
CA GLU A 570 -7.68 -14.37 4.36
C GLU A 570 -6.49 -14.41 5.35
N ALA A 571 -5.66 -15.45 5.32
CA ALA A 571 -4.51 -15.60 6.21
C ALA A 571 -3.46 -14.47 6.07
N ASN A 572 -3.34 -13.83 4.91
CA ASN A 572 -2.42 -12.71 4.67
C ASN A 572 -3.03 -11.33 4.97
N ALA A 573 -4.32 -11.24 5.27
CA ALA A 573 -5.03 -9.96 5.37
C ALA A 573 -4.40 -8.99 6.39
N GLY A 574 -4.00 -9.50 7.55
CA GLY A 574 -3.41 -8.67 8.60
C GLY A 574 -2.00 -8.16 8.28
N VAL A 575 -1.21 -8.91 7.50
CA VAL A 575 0.16 -8.49 7.13
C VAL A 575 0.12 -7.51 5.96
N ALA A 576 -0.81 -7.70 5.01
CA ALA A 576 -1.09 -6.69 3.99
C ALA A 576 -1.54 -5.36 4.62
N GLY A 577 -2.39 -5.43 5.66
CA GLY A 577 -2.76 -4.26 6.47
C GLY A 577 -1.56 -3.62 7.18
N LEU A 578 -0.68 -4.42 7.81
CA LEU A 578 0.56 -3.93 8.42
C LEU A 578 1.43 -3.17 7.41
N PHE A 579 1.56 -3.69 6.19
CA PHE A 579 2.33 -3.04 5.13
C PHE A 579 1.70 -1.71 4.74
N LYS A 580 0.37 -1.68 4.61
CA LYS A 580 -0.39 -0.44 4.38
C LYS A 580 -0.18 0.57 5.51
N CYS A 581 -0.14 0.15 6.78
CA CYS A 581 0.19 1.04 7.91
C CYS A 581 1.58 1.65 7.79
N ILE A 582 2.58 0.85 7.41
CA ILE A 582 3.94 1.34 7.19
C ILE A 582 3.96 2.38 6.07
N ILE A 583 3.25 2.13 4.96
CA ILE A 583 3.11 3.07 3.84
C ILE A 583 2.44 4.37 4.31
N MET A 584 1.33 4.27 5.05
CA MET A 584 0.61 5.42 5.60
C MET A 584 1.49 6.28 6.52
N SER A 585 2.23 5.67 7.44
CA SER A 585 3.19 6.38 8.29
C SER A 585 4.34 7.00 7.48
N LYS A 586 4.89 6.27 6.49
CA LYS A 586 6.03 6.69 5.67
C LYS A 586 5.71 7.89 4.77
N TYR A 587 4.46 8.00 4.31
CA TYR A 587 3.97 9.13 3.51
C TYR A 587 3.21 10.17 4.34
N ALA A 588 3.00 9.93 5.64
CA ALA A 588 2.18 10.76 6.53
C ALA A 588 0.76 11.02 5.98
N VAL A 589 0.14 9.98 5.42
CA VAL A 589 -1.21 10.04 4.85
C VAL A 589 -2.06 8.85 5.28
N ALA A 590 -3.37 9.03 5.40
CA ALA A 590 -4.33 7.95 5.36
C ALA A 590 -4.68 7.61 3.90
N LEU A 591 -4.75 6.32 3.61
CA LEU A 591 -5.02 5.80 2.29
C LEU A 591 -6.52 5.54 2.07
N PRO A 592 -7.03 5.69 0.84
CA PRO A 592 -8.46 5.70 0.52
C PRO A 592 -9.19 4.38 0.74
N ASN A 593 -10.49 4.48 1.02
CA ASN A 593 -11.47 3.38 0.97
C ASN A 593 -12.21 3.40 -0.39
N CYS A 594 -11.85 2.52 -1.33
CA CYS A 594 -12.26 2.61 -2.75
C CYS A 594 -13.78 2.65 -3.02
N HIS A 595 -14.58 2.07 -2.13
CA HIS A 595 -16.01 1.83 -2.37
C HIS A 595 -16.92 2.60 -1.42
N LEU A 596 -16.35 3.50 -0.62
CA LEU A 596 -17.10 4.33 0.31
C LEU A 596 -17.77 5.48 -0.43
N ARG A 597 -19.11 5.47 -0.48
CA ARG A 597 -19.94 6.53 -1.07
C ARG A 597 -20.87 7.16 -0.05
N ALA A 598 -21.45 6.35 0.82
CA ALA A 598 -22.32 6.78 1.89
C ALA A 598 -22.00 5.97 3.14
N LEU A 599 -21.65 6.64 4.23
CA LEU A 599 -21.28 5.98 5.47
C LEU A 599 -22.45 5.12 6.00
N ASN A 600 -22.14 3.94 6.49
CA ASN A 600 -23.11 3.04 7.08
C ASN A 600 -23.76 3.69 8.33
N PRO A 601 -25.10 3.87 8.37
CA PRO A 601 -25.78 4.56 9.46
C PRO A 601 -25.73 3.81 10.80
N HIS A 602 -25.27 2.56 10.81
CA HIS A 602 -25.08 1.77 12.03
C HIS A 602 -23.69 1.97 12.67
N LEU A 603 -22.77 2.68 12.02
CA LEU A 603 -21.48 3.00 12.62
C LEU A 603 -21.67 4.02 13.74
N ALA A 604 -21.08 3.75 14.90
CA ALA A 604 -21.19 4.61 16.08
C ALA A 604 -20.28 5.85 15.97
N VAL A 605 -20.46 6.70 14.95
CA VAL A 605 -19.59 7.86 14.66
C VAL A 605 -20.11 9.19 15.21
N ASP A 606 -21.40 9.27 15.56
CA ASP A 606 -22.01 10.50 16.06
C ASP A 606 -21.28 11.04 17.31
N GLY A 607 -20.76 12.27 17.19
CA GLY A 607 -20.03 12.95 18.26
C GLY A 607 -18.62 12.39 18.54
N TRP A 608 -18.10 11.50 17.70
CA TRP A 608 -16.75 10.96 17.80
C TRP A 608 -15.90 11.46 16.61
N PRO A 609 -14.76 12.14 16.83
CA PRO A 609 -13.90 12.65 15.76
C PRO A 609 -13.20 11.50 15.02
N ALA A 610 -13.92 10.82 14.15
CA ALA A 610 -13.40 9.78 13.25
C ALA A 610 -13.75 10.11 11.80
N GLN A 611 -12.81 9.87 10.90
CA GLN A 611 -12.95 10.16 9.46
C GLN A 611 -12.75 8.90 8.63
N PHE A 612 -13.48 8.82 7.52
CA PHE A 612 -13.53 7.67 6.63
C PHE A 612 -13.55 8.23 5.21
N GLU A 613 -12.41 8.20 4.54
CA GLU A 613 -12.29 8.91 3.26
C GLU A 613 -12.10 7.95 2.09
N GLY A 614 -12.70 8.34 0.95
CA GLY A 614 -12.52 7.67 -0.34
C GLY A 614 -11.29 8.16 -1.10
N GLU A 615 -10.55 9.11 -0.54
CA GLU A 615 -9.35 9.71 -1.09
C GLU A 615 -8.18 9.70 -0.09
N VAL A 616 -6.98 10.07 -0.55
CA VAL A 616 -5.79 10.18 0.30
C VAL A 616 -5.92 11.43 1.18
N VAL A 617 -5.62 11.30 2.47
CA VAL A 617 -5.74 12.39 3.45
C VAL A 617 -4.41 12.60 4.16
N ASP A 618 -3.92 13.84 4.21
CA ASP A 618 -2.71 14.19 4.95
C ASP A 618 -2.95 14.18 6.47
N TYR A 619 -1.97 13.73 7.25
CA TYR A 619 -2.05 13.73 8.72
C TYR A 619 -1.99 15.13 9.36
N ALA A 620 -1.68 16.17 8.57
CA ALA A 620 -1.28 17.50 9.02
C ALA A 620 -0.09 17.47 9.99
N ALA A 621 0.73 16.43 9.88
CA ALA A 621 1.90 16.16 10.71
C ALA A 621 2.99 15.46 9.91
N ASP A 622 4.24 15.60 10.34
CA ASP A 622 5.38 15.00 9.65
C ASP A 622 5.49 13.48 9.84
N SER A 623 4.60 12.84 10.60
CA SER A 623 4.56 11.40 10.89
C SER A 623 3.28 11.04 11.64
N GLY A 624 2.95 9.75 11.74
CA GLY A 624 1.81 9.25 12.52
C GLY A 624 2.00 7.82 13.00
N ILE A 625 1.33 7.47 14.10
CA ILE A 625 1.23 6.08 14.58
C ILE A 625 -0.06 5.49 14.02
N VAL A 626 0.04 4.29 13.46
CA VAL A 626 -1.08 3.62 12.82
C VAL A 626 -1.31 2.26 13.47
N GLY A 627 -2.54 2.01 13.90
CA GLY A 627 -2.97 0.70 14.41
C GLY A 627 -3.47 -0.21 13.28
N VAL A 628 -3.12 -1.50 13.30
CA VAL A 628 -3.66 -2.53 12.40
C VAL A 628 -4.45 -3.57 13.18
N SER A 629 -5.67 -3.86 12.75
CA SER A 629 -6.54 -4.90 13.31
C SER A 629 -6.74 -6.07 12.36
N SER A 630 -6.74 -7.30 12.88
CA SER A 630 -7.27 -8.46 12.16
C SER A 630 -7.99 -9.42 13.10
N PHE A 631 -9.24 -9.72 12.78
CA PHE A 631 -10.13 -10.53 13.61
C PHE A 631 -10.52 -11.81 12.86
N GLY A 632 -10.08 -12.96 13.37
CA GLY A 632 -10.34 -14.27 12.80
C GLY A 632 -11.78 -14.70 13.04
N VAL A 633 -12.39 -15.36 12.05
CA VAL A 633 -13.74 -15.95 12.19
C VAL A 633 -13.82 -17.00 13.32
N SER A 634 -12.66 -17.54 13.76
CA SER A 634 -12.54 -18.43 14.92
C SER A 634 -12.45 -17.70 16.27
N GLY A 635 -12.64 -16.36 16.28
CA GLY A 635 -12.63 -15.50 17.47
C GLY A 635 -11.24 -15.01 17.91
N THR A 636 -10.16 -15.41 17.22
CA THR A 636 -8.82 -14.90 17.56
C THR A 636 -8.67 -13.49 17.02
N ASN A 637 -8.34 -12.54 17.90
CA ASN A 637 -8.08 -11.15 17.51
C ASN A 637 -6.60 -10.86 17.60
N ALA A 638 -6.06 -10.13 16.62
CA ALA A 638 -4.72 -9.59 16.65
C ALA A 638 -4.76 -8.08 16.38
N HIS A 639 -3.91 -7.33 17.07
CA HIS A 639 -3.74 -5.90 16.88
C HIS A 639 -2.27 -5.51 17.02
N ALA A 640 -1.80 -4.53 16.25
CA ALA A 640 -0.45 -3.99 16.37
C ALA A 640 -0.41 -2.49 16.07
N GLU A 641 0.49 -1.79 16.77
CA GLU A 641 0.76 -0.36 16.60
C GLU A 641 2.06 -0.16 15.84
N VAL A 642 2.03 0.70 14.83
CA VAL A 642 3.08 0.86 13.83
C VAL A 642 3.53 2.30 13.79
N TRP A 643 4.84 2.50 13.70
CA TRP A 643 5.45 3.79 13.41
C TRP A 643 6.42 3.65 12.23
N SER A 644 6.53 4.66 11.37
CA SER A 644 7.60 4.73 10.36
C SER A 644 8.11 6.16 10.22
N ALA A 645 9.34 6.29 9.74
CA ALA A 645 9.94 7.58 9.43
C ALA A 645 9.41 8.08 8.10
N THR A 646 9.07 9.36 8.03
CA THR A 646 8.54 9.97 6.81
C THR A 646 9.64 10.17 5.78
N SER A 647 9.34 9.83 4.52
CA SER A 647 10.33 9.80 3.42
C SER A 647 11.00 11.16 3.14
N ALA A 648 10.39 12.28 3.56
CA ALA A 648 10.98 13.61 3.47
C ALA A 648 12.31 13.76 4.26
N HIS A 649 12.56 12.89 5.24
CA HIS A 649 13.71 12.97 6.13
C HIS A 649 14.84 11.97 5.79
N GLY A 650 14.66 11.06 4.82
CA GLY A 650 15.50 9.87 4.70
C GLY A 650 16.52 9.81 3.55
N ASN A 651 16.44 10.65 2.51
CA ASN A 651 17.21 10.39 1.28
C ASN A 651 18.43 11.30 1.03
N ARG A 652 19.09 11.78 2.09
CA ARG A 652 20.45 12.37 1.99
C ARG A 652 21.50 11.34 2.39
N GLY A 653 21.63 10.25 1.62
CA GLY A 653 22.62 9.21 1.97
C GLY A 653 22.86 8.06 0.99
N ARG A 654 22.07 7.88 -0.07
CA ARG A 654 22.38 6.88 -1.11
C ARG A 654 23.49 7.38 -2.06
N GLY A 655 24.66 7.65 -1.49
CA GLY A 655 25.92 7.78 -2.21
C GLY A 655 26.37 6.39 -2.64
N SER A 656 26.29 6.13 -3.95
CA SER A 656 26.90 4.99 -4.61
C SER A 656 28.40 4.91 -4.33
N THR A 657 28.81 4.00 -3.43
CA THR A 657 30.16 3.42 -3.47
C THR A 657 30.10 1.95 -3.11
N CYS A 658 29.77 1.12 -4.10
CA CYS A 658 30.30 -0.25 -4.18
C CYS A 658 30.66 -0.50 -5.64
N ALA A 659 31.97 -0.61 -5.89
CA ALA A 659 32.56 -1.19 -7.09
C ALA A 659 32.40 -2.71 -7.09
#